data_AF-A0A2L2WVW5-F1
#
_entry.id   AF-A0A2L2WVW5-F1
#
_cell.length_a   1.000
_cell.length_b   1.000
_cell.length_c   1.000
_cell.angle_alpha   90.00
_cell.angle_beta   90.00
_cell.angle_gamma   90.00
#
_symmetry.space_group_name_H-M   'P 1'
#
loop_
_entity.id
_entity.type
_entity.pdbx_description
1 polymer ?
#
loop_
_entity_poly.entity_id
_entity_poly.type
_entity_poly.pdbx_seq_one_letter_code
_entity_poly.pdbx_strand_id
1 'polypeptide(L)'
;MNTQKYIADLVKKITKYNEEYRKGTPQISDAEYDKLIDELKELDPGNKWFQHIEPVIVNKDRKVKLPIPMKSLNKVKSVADIKQWLSSMAIPETAKLVITPKFDGVSWLRDEISKKVYSRGGADNEGQDCSPHYDLLALHKEDGASDLHYTFGELVFDCKTWEQELAGRASDSTGEKFKSPRNTVAGFINRDEPSKLLRHTTFYRYGVSEQDLDNFQTYTQLFQTLCEKYHQHIYGTVVTVAELDEAKLAELFKEWRKDFYIDGLVIYLDDILLWKTIGRQQTTGNPLYAIAYKHPDFTDVFETTVKGIDWKISKAGTLKPVVNIDAVNTGDCTMENPTGYNAKYIFENSIGPGARIAVTRSGGVIPKILNVMEEATAETMIKQRDGLLYCPNCGQPTKWNDSKVELICTNPNCPGIQLAKVVHFYTTLEAEQMGEETIAKMFKAGYDTLQRILDITFDELMLIDGFGESIANVILTANKKIRDGVDVIKLMHASDCFLGIGQVKAKSIVSNLSENDRFAFTHGYVFTEEGFDQTPQFLALNKTMQSFLKGIVPFYDFVARNKLKILPMEEPKKATGNKYAGMKICFTGVRDKELEAEIAAQGGEVVNGVSKNTTHLIVADINSSSSKAVKAKSLGIPIFTIETFKQL
;
A
#
# COMPACT_ATOMS: atom_id res chain seq x y z
N MET A 1 4.12 5.21 -14.52
CA MET A 1 5.12 5.41 -13.45
C MET A 1 6.15 4.33 -13.53
N ASN A 2 7.42 4.59 -13.18
CA ASN A 2 8.19 3.79 -12.20
C ASN A 2 7.31 2.78 -11.63
N THR A 3 7.03 1.64 -12.23
CA THR A 3 6.16 0.75 -11.50
C THR A 3 6.98 0.45 -10.27
N GLN A 4 8.30 0.18 -10.35
CA GLN A 4 9.18 0.05 -9.16
C GLN A 4 9.37 1.30 -8.28
N LYS A 5 9.16 2.51 -8.78
CA LYS A 5 9.40 3.81 -8.07
C LYS A 5 8.15 4.39 -7.47
N TYR A 6 7.05 4.30 -8.21
CA TYR A 6 5.72 4.45 -7.67
C TYR A 6 5.44 3.36 -6.66
N ILE A 7 5.84 2.11 -6.91
CA ILE A 7 5.91 1.06 -5.89
C ILE A 7 6.78 1.53 -4.73
N ALA A 8 7.98 2.07 -4.93
CA ALA A 8 8.84 2.51 -3.83
C ALA A 8 8.28 3.72 -3.04
N ASP A 9 7.65 4.69 -3.70
CA ASP A 9 7.01 5.86 -3.12
C ASP A 9 5.70 5.48 -2.43
N LEU A 10 4.96 4.57 -3.02
CA LEU A 10 3.78 3.94 -2.44
C LEU A 10 4.20 3.14 -1.20
N VAL A 11 5.29 2.36 -1.27
CA VAL A 11 5.90 1.69 -0.12
C VAL A 11 6.38 2.71 0.91
N LYS A 12 7.00 3.84 0.55
CA LYS A 12 7.40 4.90 1.50
C LYS A 12 6.19 5.54 2.17
N LYS A 13 5.14 5.85 1.42
CA LYS A 13 3.87 6.37 1.96
C LYS A 13 3.24 5.36 2.91
N ILE A 14 3.07 4.11 2.47
CA ILE A 14 2.59 3.00 3.28
C ILE A 14 3.46 2.85 4.54
N THR A 15 4.79 2.95 4.42
CA THR A 15 5.72 2.88 5.56
C THR A 15 5.47 4.02 6.55
N LYS A 16 5.47 5.28 6.06
CA LYS A 16 5.21 6.47 6.88
C LYS A 16 3.84 6.43 7.54
N TYR A 17 2.81 6.07 6.79
CA TYR A 17 1.45 6.02 7.30
C TYR A 17 1.28 4.90 8.31
N ASN A 18 1.85 3.71 8.05
CA ASN A 18 1.92 2.66 9.05
C ASN A 18 2.71 3.13 10.29
N GLU A 19 3.80 3.87 10.14
CA GLU A 19 4.55 4.45 11.26
C GLU A 19 3.69 5.38 12.14
N GLU A 20 3.02 6.37 11.53
CA GLU A 20 2.14 7.33 12.21
C GLU A 20 0.91 6.66 12.81
N TYR A 21 0.35 5.70 12.08
CA TYR A 21 -0.74 4.84 12.52
C TYR A 21 -0.36 4.09 13.79
N ARG A 22 0.81 3.45 13.78
CA ARG A 22 1.31 2.70 14.93
C ARG A 22 1.59 3.61 16.11
N LYS A 23 2.02 4.87 15.93
CA LYS A 23 2.19 5.86 17.01
C LYS A 23 0.88 6.28 17.70
N GLY A 24 -0.29 5.91 17.18
CA GLY A 24 -1.59 6.38 17.67
C GLY A 24 -1.94 7.79 17.18
N THR A 25 -1.17 8.32 16.22
CA THR A 25 -1.41 9.63 15.58
C THR A 25 -1.56 9.44 14.07
N PRO A 26 -2.50 8.60 13.59
CA PRO A 26 -2.65 8.35 12.17
C PRO A 26 -2.90 9.65 11.40
N GLN A 27 -2.17 9.84 10.30
CA GLN A 27 -2.49 10.89 9.31
C GLN A 27 -3.48 10.39 8.26
N ILE A 28 -3.53 9.07 8.07
CA ILE A 28 -4.53 8.40 7.25
C ILE A 28 -5.16 7.23 7.99
N SER A 29 -6.34 6.84 7.56
CA SER A 29 -7.10 5.73 8.16
C SER A 29 -6.65 4.35 7.70
N ASP A 30 -7.16 3.32 8.38
CA ASP A 30 -6.93 1.91 8.08
C ASP A 30 -7.21 1.53 6.64
N ALA A 31 -8.37 1.91 6.10
CA ALA A 31 -8.68 1.48 4.75
C ALA A 31 -7.91 2.31 3.69
N GLU A 32 -7.36 3.48 4.03
CA GLU A 32 -6.67 4.41 3.12
C GLU A 32 -5.31 3.81 2.85
N TYR A 33 -4.72 3.44 3.97
CA TYR A 33 -3.64 2.51 4.04
C TYR A 33 -3.99 1.20 3.30
N ASP A 34 -5.17 0.58 3.49
CA ASP A 34 -5.58 -0.61 2.72
C ASP A 34 -5.68 -0.37 1.22
N LYS A 35 -6.08 0.83 0.77
CA LYS A 35 -6.16 1.19 -0.64
C LYS A 35 -4.78 1.39 -1.23
N LEU A 36 -3.86 2.01 -0.48
CA LEU A 36 -2.45 2.08 -0.85
C LEU A 36 -1.84 0.67 -0.92
N ILE A 37 -2.21 -0.21 0.01
CA ILE A 37 -1.84 -1.63 0.04
C ILE A 37 -2.41 -2.39 -1.16
N ASP A 38 -3.69 -2.24 -1.47
CA ASP A 38 -4.37 -2.85 -2.62
C ASP A 38 -3.72 -2.37 -3.92
N GLU A 39 -3.49 -1.06 -4.04
CA GLU A 39 -2.78 -0.45 -5.16
C GLU A 39 -1.34 -1.00 -5.27
N LEU A 40 -0.62 -1.12 -4.15
CA LEU A 40 0.72 -1.72 -4.12
C LEU A 40 0.67 -3.19 -4.54
N LYS A 41 -0.41 -3.92 -4.19
CA LYS A 41 -0.62 -5.33 -4.51
C LYS A 41 -1.00 -5.53 -5.98
N GLU A 42 -1.74 -4.61 -6.57
CA GLU A 42 -2.02 -4.58 -8.02
C GLU A 42 -0.76 -4.24 -8.83
N LEU A 43 0.07 -3.34 -8.32
CA LEU A 43 1.27 -2.86 -9.02
C LEU A 43 2.50 -3.78 -8.82
N ASP A 44 2.62 -4.39 -7.65
CA ASP A 44 3.70 -5.29 -7.23
C ASP A 44 3.20 -6.38 -6.28
N PRO A 45 2.51 -7.40 -6.81
CA PRO A 45 2.02 -8.52 -5.98
C PRO A 45 3.14 -9.22 -5.20
N GLY A 46 4.38 -9.12 -5.68
CA GLY A 46 5.59 -9.69 -5.08
C GLY A 46 6.42 -8.72 -4.26
N ASN A 47 5.91 -7.52 -3.93
CA ASN A 47 6.69 -6.51 -3.21
C ASN A 47 7.20 -7.02 -1.86
N LYS A 48 8.40 -6.58 -1.43
CA LYS A 48 8.95 -6.89 -0.11
C LYS A 48 7.99 -6.54 1.03
N TRP A 49 7.18 -5.49 0.89
CA TRP A 49 6.14 -5.12 1.84
C TRP A 49 5.18 -6.28 2.13
N PHE A 50 4.80 -7.03 1.09
CA PHE A 50 3.98 -8.23 1.17
C PHE A 50 4.79 -9.49 1.43
N GLN A 51 6.08 -9.42 1.73
CA GLN A 51 6.90 -10.59 2.10
C GLN A 51 7.10 -10.68 3.62
N HIS A 52 6.71 -9.62 4.32
CA HIS A 52 6.99 -9.39 5.73
C HIS A 52 5.73 -8.90 6.46
N ILE A 53 5.70 -8.97 7.80
CA ILE A 53 4.60 -8.39 8.60
C ILE A 53 4.73 -6.86 8.55
N GLU A 54 3.66 -6.07 8.70
CA GLU A 54 3.77 -4.60 8.61
C GLU A 54 4.66 -3.99 9.70
N PRO A 55 5.73 -3.22 9.37
CA PRO A 55 6.66 -2.56 10.30
C PRO A 55 5.98 -1.97 11.56
N VAL A 56 6.54 -2.14 12.75
CA VAL A 56 6.03 -1.46 13.96
C VAL A 56 7.14 -0.54 14.45
N ILE A 57 6.83 0.74 14.66
CA ILE A 57 7.75 1.60 15.40
C ILE A 57 7.83 1.03 16.79
N VAL A 58 9.05 0.74 17.21
CA VAL A 58 9.32 0.34 18.57
C VAL A 58 10.16 1.43 19.19
N ASN A 59 9.79 1.86 20.40
CA ASN A 59 10.74 2.60 21.22
C ASN A 59 12.03 1.76 21.30
N LYS A 60 13.18 2.35 20.93
CA LYS A 60 14.47 1.64 20.80
C LYS A 60 14.80 0.80 22.03
N ASP A 61 14.34 1.20 23.21
CA ASP A 61 14.64 0.54 24.48
C ASP A 61 13.71 -0.65 24.79
N ARG A 62 12.54 -0.75 24.13
CA ARG A 62 11.56 -1.86 24.29
C ARG A 62 11.46 -2.77 23.07
N LYS A 63 12.39 -2.64 22.12
CA LYS A 63 12.38 -3.41 20.87
C LYS A 63 12.79 -4.86 21.10
N VAL A 64 11.88 -5.78 20.79
CA VAL A 64 12.08 -7.21 21.01
C VAL A 64 11.65 -8.00 19.78
N LYS A 65 12.40 -9.05 19.47
CA LYS A 65 12.01 -10.02 18.45
C LYS A 65 10.91 -10.91 19.01
N LEU A 66 9.82 -11.08 18.26
CA LEU A 66 8.72 -11.95 18.67
C LEU A 66 9.16 -13.43 18.60
N PRO A 67 8.71 -14.27 19.53
CA PRO A 67 8.98 -15.71 19.47
C PRO A 67 8.27 -16.38 18.29
N ILE A 68 7.09 -15.88 17.90
CA ILE A 68 6.35 -16.34 16.72
C ILE A 68 5.86 -15.16 15.86
N PRO A 69 5.90 -15.26 14.51
CA PRO A 69 5.48 -14.17 13.64
C PRO A 69 3.96 -14.01 13.60
N MET A 70 3.47 -12.79 13.88
CA MET A 70 2.05 -12.43 13.80
C MET A 70 1.68 -11.82 12.44
N LYS A 71 1.02 -12.60 11.59
CA LYS A 71 0.68 -12.22 10.21
C LYS A 71 -0.69 -11.51 10.11
N SER A 72 -0.92 -10.84 8.98
CA SER A 72 -2.20 -10.17 8.69
C SER A 72 -3.19 -11.14 8.03
N LEU A 73 -4.37 -10.64 7.66
CA LEU A 73 -5.41 -11.37 6.93
C LEU A 73 -5.56 -10.81 5.51
N ASN A 74 -5.86 -11.69 4.55
CA ASN A 74 -6.39 -11.24 3.26
C ASN A 74 -7.82 -10.69 3.44
N LYS A 75 -8.25 -9.81 2.53
CA LYS A 75 -9.50 -9.04 2.67
C LYS A 75 -10.40 -9.24 1.45
N VAL A 76 -11.70 -9.25 1.68
CA VAL A 76 -12.76 -9.33 0.66
C VAL A 76 -13.91 -8.38 1.01
N LYS A 77 -14.67 -7.97 -0.01
CA LYS A 77 -15.69 -6.92 0.12
C LYS A 77 -17.10 -7.42 -0.15
N SER A 78 -17.28 -8.60 -0.73
CA SER A 78 -18.59 -9.21 -1.00
C SER A 78 -18.64 -10.69 -0.65
N VAL A 79 -19.85 -11.24 -0.46
CA VAL A 79 -20.05 -12.69 -0.29
C VAL A 79 -19.62 -13.46 -1.54
N ALA A 80 -19.76 -12.88 -2.72
CA ALA A 80 -19.28 -13.47 -3.97
C ALA A 80 -17.75 -13.70 -3.94
N ASP A 81 -16.99 -12.72 -3.42
CA ASP A 81 -15.54 -12.85 -3.26
C ASP A 81 -15.17 -13.96 -2.24
N ILE A 82 -15.94 -14.10 -1.15
CA ILE A 82 -15.75 -15.18 -0.17
C ILE A 82 -15.96 -16.54 -0.84
N LYS A 83 -17.06 -16.69 -1.61
CA LYS A 83 -17.35 -17.92 -2.35
C LYS A 83 -16.28 -18.23 -3.40
N GLN A 84 -15.74 -17.21 -4.07
CA GLN A 84 -14.62 -17.37 -5.00
C GLN A 84 -13.34 -17.82 -4.28
N TRP A 85 -13.03 -17.24 -3.13
CA TRP A 85 -11.89 -17.65 -2.29
C TRP A 85 -12.00 -19.12 -1.88
N LEU A 86 -13.15 -19.55 -1.37
CA LEU A 86 -13.41 -20.95 -0.99
C LEU A 86 -13.30 -21.90 -2.20
N SER A 87 -13.89 -21.52 -3.32
CA SER A 87 -13.85 -22.29 -4.57
C SER A 87 -12.42 -22.46 -5.09
N SER A 88 -11.58 -21.42 -4.99
CA SER A 88 -10.18 -21.47 -5.41
C SER A 88 -9.33 -22.48 -4.62
N MET A 89 -9.82 -22.89 -3.44
CA MET A 89 -9.20 -23.90 -2.56
C MET A 89 -9.95 -25.24 -2.60
N ALA A 90 -10.93 -25.40 -3.51
CA ALA A 90 -11.80 -26.58 -3.62
C ALA A 90 -12.52 -26.95 -2.31
N ILE A 91 -12.90 -25.94 -1.52
CA ILE A 91 -13.67 -26.16 -0.29
C ILE A 91 -15.14 -26.43 -0.66
N PRO A 92 -15.74 -27.55 -0.19
CA PRO A 92 -17.11 -27.91 -0.55
C PRO A 92 -18.14 -27.04 0.15
N GLU A 93 -19.36 -26.95 -0.41
CA GLU A 93 -20.47 -26.18 0.17
C GLU A 93 -20.91 -26.67 1.57
N THR A 94 -20.60 -27.92 1.91
CA THR A 94 -20.89 -28.53 3.21
C THR A 94 -19.83 -28.20 4.28
N ALA A 95 -18.71 -27.59 3.92
CA ALA A 95 -17.67 -27.23 4.89
C ALA A 95 -18.20 -26.20 5.88
N LYS A 96 -17.76 -26.31 7.13
CA LYS A 96 -18.12 -25.36 8.19
C LYS A 96 -17.14 -24.20 8.24
N LEU A 97 -17.69 -23.03 8.49
CA LEU A 97 -17.00 -21.76 8.69
C LEU A 97 -17.33 -21.24 10.09
N VAL A 98 -16.36 -20.60 10.72
CA VAL A 98 -16.56 -19.85 11.96
C VAL A 98 -16.41 -18.37 11.66
N ILE A 99 -17.46 -17.61 11.94
CA ILE A 99 -17.50 -16.16 11.76
C ILE A 99 -17.28 -15.54 13.14
N THR A 100 -16.32 -14.62 13.25
CA THR A 100 -16.02 -13.85 14.46
C THR A 100 -15.98 -12.35 14.13
N PRO A 101 -16.14 -11.45 15.11
CA PRO A 101 -15.89 -10.03 14.88
C PRO A 101 -14.42 -9.80 14.52
N LYS A 102 -14.17 -8.82 13.64
CA LYS A 102 -12.83 -8.29 13.42
C LYS A 102 -12.63 -7.09 14.35
N PHE A 103 -12.11 -7.37 15.53
CA PHE A 103 -11.84 -6.37 16.56
C PHE A 103 -10.93 -5.24 16.05
N ASP A 104 -11.30 -4.01 16.36
CA ASP A 104 -10.58 -2.81 15.94
C ASP A 104 -9.66 -2.31 17.06
N GLY A 105 -8.49 -2.92 17.18
CA GLY A 105 -7.54 -2.67 18.27
C GLY A 105 -6.08 -2.80 17.88
N VAL A 106 -5.25 -3.28 18.80
CA VAL A 106 -3.85 -3.61 18.48
C VAL A 106 -3.55 -5.04 18.86
N SER A 107 -3.07 -5.82 17.88
CA SER A 107 -2.81 -7.24 18.12
C SER A 107 -1.62 -7.47 19.05
N TRP A 108 -1.80 -8.40 19.97
CA TRP A 108 -0.82 -8.83 20.97
C TRP A 108 -0.60 -10.34 20.90
N LEU A 109 0.61 -10.75 21.24
CA LEU A 109 1.05 -12.12 21.45
C LEU A 109 1.48 -12.24 22.91
N ARG A 110 0.97 -13.24 23.62
CA ARG A 110 1.38 -13.58 24.96
C ARG A 110 2.07 -14.94 24.97
N ASP A 111 3.26 -14.96 25.56
CA ASP A 111 3.88 -16.19 26.04
C ASP A 111 3.23 -16.53 27.37
N GLU A 112 2.42 -17.57 27.37
CA GLU A 112 1.63 -17.97 28.53
C GLU A 112 2.50 -18.61 29.63
N ILE A 113 3.69 -19.09 29.26
CA ILE A 113 4.66 -19.72 30.17
C ILE A 113 5.55 -18.65 30.80
N SER A 114 6.23 -17.84 29.99
CA SER A 114 7.13 -16.79 30.49
C SER A 114 6.41 -15.51 30.94
N LYS A 115 5.09 -15.43 30.69
CA LYS A 115 4.22 -14.28 30.97
C LYS A 115 4.59 -13.00 30.23
N LYS A 116 5.47 -13.09 29.23
CA LYS A 116 5.84 -11.95 28.38
C LYS A 116 4.77 -11.65 27.36
N VAL A 117 4.56 -10.36 27.09
CA VAL A 117 3.60 -9.89 26.09
C VAL A 117 4.31 -9.04 25.05
N TYR A 118 3.96 -9.26 23.80
CA TYR A 118 4.56 -8.64 22.63
C TYR A 118 3.48 -8.00 21.78
N SER A 119 3.71 -6.79 21.26
CA SER A 119 2.87 -6.27 20.18
C SER A 119 3.16 -6.99 18.86
N ARG A 120 2.21 -6.93 17.90
CA ARG A 120 2.26 -7.60 16.57
C ARG A 120 3.60 -7.52 15.83
N GLY A 121 4.40 -6.49 16.14
CA GLY A 121 5.66 -6.24 15.47
C GLY A 121 5.49 -6.04 13.97
N GLY A 122 6.61 -5.94 13.28
CA GLY A 122 6.62 -5.72 11.85
C GLY A 122 7.55 -6.57 11.04
N ALA A 123 8.09 -6.02 9.95
CA ALA A 123 8.63 -6.82 8.85
C ALA A 123 9.73 -7.80 9.26
N ASP A 124 10.53 -7.38 10.22
CA ASP A 124 11.67 -8.14 10.74
C ASP A 124 11.29 -9.07 11.90
N ASN A 125 9.99 -9.29 12.14
CA ASN A 125 9.45 -10.02 13.29
C ASN A 125 9.84 -9.35 14.62
N GLU A 126 9.87 -8.02 14.62
CA GLU A 126 10.25 -7.18 15.75
C GLU A 126 9.07 -6.31 16.19
N GLY A 127 8.70 -6.40 17.46
CA GLY A 127 7.65 -5.62 18.11
C GLY A 127 8.14 -5.05 19.43
N GLN A 128 7.18 -4.66 20.27
CA GLN A 128 7.48 -4.03 21.57
C GLN A 128 7.22 -5.00 22.70
N ASP A 129 8.06 -4.96 23.73
CA ASP A 129 7.73 -5.54 25.03
C ASP A 129 6.58 -4.74 25.64
N CYS A 130 5.44 -5.40 25.73
CA CYS A 130 4.19 -4.90 26.29
C CYS A 130 3.88 -5.54 27.64
N SER A 131 4.79 -6.31 28.24
CA SER A 131 4.56 -6.97 29.54
C SER A 131 4.18 -5.97 30.65
N PRO A 132 4.87 -4.81 30.79
CA PRO A 132 4.46 -3.79 31.78
C PRO A 132 3.10 -3.16 31.48
N HIS A 133 2.66 -3.18 30.22
CA HIS A 133 1.33 -2.68 29.83
C HIS A 133 0.26 -3.71 30.17
N TYR A 134 0.57 -4.99 29.95
CA TYR A 134 -0.29 -6.12 30.27
C TYR A 134 -0.63 -6.18 31.77
N ASP A 135 0.35 -5.88 32.63
CA ASP A 135 0.17 -5.88 34.09
C ASP A 135 -0.84 -4.83 34.59
N LEU A 136 -1.17 -3.83 33.77
CA LEU A 136 -2.14 -2.79 34.10
C LEU A 136 -3.58 -3.12 33.68
N LEU A 137 -3.82 -4.20 32.94
CA LEU A 137 -5.17 -4.62 32.56
C LEU A 137 -5.91 -5.12 33.80
N ALA A 138 -7.18 -4.75 33.95
CA ALA A 138 -7.99 -5.18 35.10
C ALA A 138 -8.17 -6.70 35.14
N LEU A 139 -8.43 -7.30 33.98
CA LEU A 139 -8.73 -8.74 33.83
C LEU A 139 -7.49 -9.65 33.87
N HIS A 140 -6.27 -9.11 33.77
CA HIS A 140 -5.05 -9.93 33.86
C HIS A 140 -4.97 -10.73 35.18
N LYS A 141 -5.51 -10.17 36.27
CA LYS A 141 -5.40 -10.78 37.60
C LYS A 141 -6.17 -12.10 37.76
N GLU A 142 -6.99 -12.46 36.78
CA GLU A 142 -7.79 -13.69 36.76
C GLU A 142 -7.21 -14.77 35.84
N ASP A 143 -6.13 -14.47 35.10
CA ASP A 143 -5.46 -15.45 34.24
C ASP A 143 -4.76 -16.53 35.09
N GLY A 144 -5.36 -17.72 35.17
CA GLY A 144 -4.75 -18.90 35.78
C GLY A 144 -3.50 -19.41 35.05
N ALA A 145 -2.96 -20.55 35.52
CA ALA A 145 -1.94 -21.29 34.76
C ALA A 145 -2.53 -21.78 33.44
N SER A 146 -1.80 -21.61 32.34
CA SER A 146 -2.23 -22.03 31.00
C SER A 146 -1.30 -23.13 30.49
N ASP A 147 -1.89 -24.20 29.99
CA ASP A 147 -1.24 -25.29 29.25
C ASP A 147 -0.96 -24.96 27.77
N LEU A 148 -1.45 -23.81 27.29
CA LEU A 148 -1.10 -23.27 25.98
C LEU A 148 0.25 -22.59 26.06
N HIS A 149 1.08 -22.69 25.02
CA HIS A 149 2.38 -22.02 24.99
C HIS A 149 2.25 -20.54 24.59
N TYR A 150 1.59 -20.26 23.47
CA TYR A 150 1.37 -18.89 23.02
C TYR A 150 -0.09 -18.65 22.65
N THR A 151 -0.64 -17.54 23.12
CA THR A 151 -1.94 -17.01 22.66
C THR A 151 -1.76 -15.69 21.95
N PHE A 152 -2.61 -15.41 20.97
CA PHE A 152 -2.69 -14.09 20.36
C PHE A 152 -4.13 -13.60 20.27
N GLY A 153 -4.26 -12.28 20.26
CA GLY A 153 -5.53 -11.58 20.39
C GLY A 153 -5.43 -10.11 20.03
N GLU A 154 -6.48 -9.35 20.32
CA GLU A 154 -6.52 -7.90 20.13
C GLU A 154 -6.68 -7.20 21.48
N LEU A 155 -5.86 -6.18 21.74
CA LEU A 155 -6.13 -5.23 22.81
C LEU A 155 -7.15 -4.20 22.32
N VAL A 156 -8.30 -4.10 22.99
CA VAL A 156 -9.46 -3.29 22.57
C VAL A 156 -10.12 -2.59 23.75
N PHE A 157 -11.00 -1.64 23.43
CA PHE A 157 -12.04 -1.16 24.35
C PHE A 157 -13.38 -1.77 23.97
N ASP A 158 -14.18 -2.14 24.96
CA ASP A 158 -15.62 -2.28 24.75
C ASP A 158 -16.26 -0.88 24.60
N CYS A 159 -17.36 -0.81 23.86
CA CYS A 159 -18.03 0.44 23.50
C CYS A 159 -18.46 1.22 24.74
N LYS A 160 -18.99 0.53 25.76
CA LYS A 160 -19.51 1.15 26.98
C LYS A 160 -18.38 1.79 27.80
N THR A 161 -17.30 1.06 28.04
CA THR A 161 -16.16 1.57 28.82
C THR A 161 -15.48 2.74 28.11
N TRP A 162 -15.32 2.67 26.79
CA TRP A 162 -14.76 3.78 26.01
C TRP A 162 -15.59 5.07 26.18
N GLU A 163 -16.90 4.99 25.96
CA GLU A 163 -17.82 6.13 26.09
C GLU A 163 -17.79 6.74 27.49
N GLN A 164 -17.71 5.91 28.53
CA GLN A 164 -17.75 6.36 29.92
C GLN A 164 -16.43 7.00 30.39
N GLU A 165 -15.29 6.48 29.96
CA GLU A 165 -14.01 6.76 30.60
C GLU A 165 -13.06 7.60 29.73
N LEU A 166 -13.18 7.52 28.40
CA LEU A 166 -12.20 8.07 27.45
C LEU A 166 -12.82 9.03 26.42
N ALA A 167 -14.05 8.79 25.96
CA ALA A 167 -14.66 9.60 24.92
C ALA A 167 -14.75 11.07 25.33
N GLY A 168 -14.20 11.97 24.51
CA GLY A 168 -14.20 13.41 24.77
C GLY A 168 -13.24 13.89 25.87
N ARG A 169 -12.59 12.98 26.60
CA ARG A 169 -11.58 13.30 27.62
C ARG A 169 -10.26 13.70 26.97
N ALA A 170 -9.58 14.70 27.55
CA ALA A 170 -8.22 15.07 27.17
C ALA A 170 -7.21 14.07 27.77
N SER A 171 -6.23 13.68 26.96
CA SER A 171 -5.10 12.86 27.37
C SER A 171 -4.19 13.67 28.29
N ASP A 172 -3.93 13.15 29.49
CA ASP A 172 -3.07 13.80 30.49
C ASP A 172 -1.63 14.05 29.99
N SER A 173 -1.19 13.32 28.95
CA SER A 173 0.16 13.45 28.39
C SER A 173 0.28 14.42 27.22
N THR A 174 -0.79 14.65 26.47
CA THR A 174 -0.76 15.48 25.23
C THR A 174 -1.66 16.71 25.33
N GLY A 175 -2.58 16.76 26.28
CA GLY A 175 -3.62 17.79 26.37
C GLY A 175 -4.71 17.69 25.28
N GLU A 176 -4.52 16.85 24.26
CA GLU A 176 -5.48 16.62 23.19
C GLU A 176 -6.53 15.59 23.59
N LYS A 177 -7.75 15.71 23.03
CA LYS A 177 -8.81 14.72 23.23
C LYS A 177 -8.42 13.37 22.64
N PHE A 178 -8.78 12.28 23.33
CA PHE A 178 -8.71 10.95 22.75
C PHE A 178 -9.60 10.88 21.50
N LYS A 179 -9.03 10.42 20.37
CA LYS A 179 -9.70 10.45 19.06
C LYS A 179 -10.58 9.23 18.83
N SER A 180 -9.96 8.04 18.83
CA SER A 180 -10.67 6.76 18.62
C SER A 180 -10.14 5.68 19.56
N PRO A 181 -10.94 4.62 19.83
CA PRO A 181 -10.54 3.48 20.66
C PRO A 181 -9.21 2.88 20.20
N ARG A 182 -9.09 2.53 18.91
CA ARG A 182 -7.88 1.94 18.35
C ARG A 182 -6.66 2.85 18.44
N ASN A 183 -6.83 4.13 18.09
CA ASN A 183 -5.73 5.10 18.17
C ASN A 183 -5.27 5.30 19.60
N THR A 184 -6.19 5.22 20.55
CA THR A 184 -5.87 5.33 21.98
C THR A 184 -5.11 4.10 22.47
N VAL A 185 -5.52 2.89 22.07
CA VAL A 185 -4.76 1.66 22.36
C VAL A 185 -3.36 1.73 21.77
N ALA A 186 -3.24 2.09 20.49
CA ALA A 186 -1.95 2.27 19.83
C ALA A 186 -1.09 3.33 20.57
N GLY A 187 -1.69 4.47 20.91
CA GLY A 187 -1.04 5.52 21.68
C GLY A 187 -0.55 5.03 23.05
N PHE A 188 -1.32 4.19 23.75
CA PHE A 188 -0.89 3.62 25.03
C PHE A 188 0.32 2.70 24.88
N ILE A 189 0.35 1.84 23.87
CA ILE A 189 1.45 0.89 23.64
C ILE A 189 2.78 1.60 23.34
N ASN A 190 2.73 2.77 22.68
CA ASN A 190 3.93 3.50 22.25
C ASN A 190 4.47 4.49 23.28
N ARG A 191 3.76 4.70 24.40
CA ARG A 191 4.28 5.55 25.48
C ARG A 191 5.44 4.88 26.18
N ASP A 192 6.43 5.67 26.59
CA ASP A 192 7.57 5.17 27.35
C ASP A 192 7.12 4.59 28.70
N GLU A 193 6.22 5.31 29.37
CA GLU A 193 5.58 4.89 30.62
C GLU A 193 4.15 4.35 30.36
N PRO A 194 3.83 3.13 30.82
CA PRO A 194 2.50 2.54 30.67
C PRO A 194 1.39 3.41 31.30
N SER A 195 0.32 3.64 30.53
CA SER A 195 -0.82 4.43 31.01
C SER A 195 -1.69 3.63 31.98
N LYS A 196 -2.01 4.19 33.16
CA LYS A 196 -2.99 3.58 34.10
C LYS A 196 -4.38 3.40 33.50
N LEU A 197 -4.69 4.10 32.41
CA LEU A 197 -5.95 3.95 31.68
C LEU A 197 -6.05 2.62 30.92
N LEU A 198 -4.96 1.84 30.80
CA LEU A 198 -4.98 0.47 30.27
C LEU A 198 -5.88 -0.48 31.07
N ARG A 199 -6.20 -0.16 32.33
CA ARG A 199 -7.19 -0.91 33.13
C ARG A 199 -8.58 -0.96 32.49
N HIS A 200 -8.87 -0.03 31.58
CA HIS A 200 -10.13 0.09 30.84
C HIS A 200 -10.10 -0.66 29.50
N THR A 201 -9.00 -1.35 29.18
CA THR A 201 -8.85 -2.16 27.95
C THR A 201 -8.94 -3.65 28.24
N THR A 202 -9.33 -4.41 27.22
CA THR A 202 -9.48 -5.87 27.27
C THR A 202 -8.58 -6.50 26.20
N PHE A 203 -7.83 -7.54 26.59
CA PHE A 203 -7.09 -8.37 25.63
C PHE A 203 -7.94 -9.58 25.23
N TYR A 204 -8.63 -9.49 24.10
CA TYR A 204 -9.52 -10.53 23.60
C TYR A 204 -8.75 -11.53 22.73
N ARG A 205 -8.66 -12.79 23.17
CA ARG A 205 -7.85 -13.83 22.50
C ARG A 205 -8.67 -14.58 21.46
N TYR A 206 -8.07 -14.84 20.31
CA TYR A 206 -8.72 -15.54 19.20
C TYR A 206 -7.84 -16.61 18.54
N GLY A 207 -6.60 -16.81 18.99
CA GLY A 207 -5.78 -17.87 18.44
C GLY A 207 -4.57 -18.25 19.27
N VAL A 208 -3.89 -19.30 18.82
CA VAL A 208 -2.75 -19.94 19.50
C VAL A 208 -1.64 -20.28 18.50
N SER A 209 -0.43 -20.61 19.00
CA SER A 209 0.68 -21.04 18.14
C SER A 209 0.37 -22.31 17.34
N GLU A 210 1.12 -22.52 16.24
CA GLU A 210 1.00 -23.75 15.44
C GLU A 210 1.26 -25.03 16.26
N GLN A 211 2.11 -24.97 17.29
CA GLN A 211 2.35 -26.08 18.19
C GLN A 211 1.11 -26.40 19.03
N ASP A 212 0.42 -25.38 19.52
CA ASP A 212 -0.78 -25.53 20.35
C ASP A 212 -2.00 -25.96 19.52
N LEU A 213 -2.03 -25.65 18.21
CA LEU A 213 -3.11 -26.05 17.31
C LEU A 213 -3.27 -27.58 17.21
N ASP A 214 -2.20 -28.35 17.43
CA ASP A 214 -2.23 -29.82 17.39
C ASP A 214 -3.16 -30.43 18.46
N ASN A 215 -3.54 -29.65 19.47
CA ASN A 215 -4.47 -30.06 20.52
C ASN A 215 -5.95 -29.92 20.12
N PHE A 216 -6.25 -29.36 18.93
CA PHE A 216 -7.60 -29.03 18.50
C PHE A 216 -7.93 -29.62 17.12
N GLN A 217 -9.16 -30.12 16.98
CA GLN A 217 -9.66 -30.58 15.68
C GLN A 217 -10.38 -29.48 14.91
N THR A 218 -11.09 -28.60 15.63
CA THR A 218 -11.84 -27.50 15.03
C THR A 218 -11.52 -26.16 15.65
N TYR A 219 -11.65 -25.10 14.86
CA TYR A 219 -11.50 -23.73 15.33
C TYR A 219 -12.60 -23.35 16.31
N THR A 220 -13.82 -23.88 16.13
CA THR A 220 -14.90 -23.73 17.13
C THR A 220 -14.46 -24.21 18.50
N GLN A 221 -13.85 -25.39 18.59
CA GLN A 221 -13.36 -25.96 19.85
C GLN A 221 -12.27 -25.08 20.47
N LEU A 222 -11.28 -24.68 19.66
CA LEU A 222 -10.21 -23.79 20.08
C LEU A 222 -10.76 -22.47 20.64
N PHE A 223 -11.65 -21.82 19.89
CA PHE A 223 -12.19 -20.52 20.22
C PHE A 223 -13.03 -20.58 21.50
N GLN A 224 -13.84 -21.62 21.69
CA GLN A 224 -14.58 -21.87 22.92
C GLN A 224 -13.63 -22.08 24.11
N THR A 225 -12.57 -22.89 23.95
CA THR A 225 -11.58 -23.12 25.01
C THR A 225 -10.87 -21.83 25.41
N LEU A 226 -10.49 -20.98 24.45
CA LEU A 226 -9.94 -19.65 24.75
C LEU A 226 -10.96 -18.79 25.50
N CYS A 227 -12.23 -18.82 25.08
CA CYS A 227 -13.25 -18.00 25.69
C CYS A 227 -13.51 -18.36 27.15
N GLU A 228 -13.67 -19.65 27.42
CA GLU A 228 -13.88 -20.17 28.78
C GLU A 228 -12.68 -19.88 29.68
N LYS A 229 -11.46 -20.14 29.18
CA LYS A 229 -10.23 -19.99 29.96
C LYS A 229 -9.95 -18.56 30.37
N TYR A 230 -10.17 -17.60 29.47
CA TYR A 230 -9.88 -16.19 29.69
C TYR A 230 -11.12 -15.37 30.02
N HIS A 231 -12.23 -16.03 30.39
CA HIS A 231 -13.48 -15.42 30.81
C HIS A 231 -14.02 -14.35 29.83
N GLN A 232 -13.81 -14.55 28.54
CA GLN A 232 -14.29 -13.65 27.49
C GLN A 232 -15.59 -14.21 26.88
N HIS A 233 -16.51 -13.32 26.51
CA HIS A 233 -17.76 -13.70 25.85
C HIS A 233 -17.49 -14.32 24.49
N ILE A 234 -18.24 -15.36 24.11
CA ILE A 234 -18.08 -16.05 22.82
C ILE A 234 -18.79 -15.26 21.72
N TYR A 235 -18.04 -14.49 20.94
CA TYR A 235 -18.52 -13.83 19.73
C TYR A 235 -18.21 -14.68 18.48
N GLY A 236 -18.89 -15.82 18.35
CA GLY A 236 -18.63 -16.77 17.27
C GLY A 236 -19.91 -17.42 16.75
N THR A 237 -20.07 -17.48 15.44
CA THR A 237 -21.18 -18.19 14.78
C THR A 237 -20.66 -19.18 13.76
N VAL A 238 -21.13 -20.43 13.85
CA VAL A 238 -20.79 -21.49 12.89
C VAL A 238 -21.86 -21.55 11.80
N VAL A 239 -21.42 -21.56 10.55
CA VAL A 239 -22.27 -21.73 9.37
C VAL A 239 -21.61 -22.69 8.38
N THR A 240 -22.39 -23.32 7.51
CA THR A 240 -21.83 -23.97 6.32
C THR A 240 -21.58 -22.95 5.20
N VAL A 241 -20.73 -23.31 4.24
CA VAL A 241 -20.50 -22.49 3.04
C VAL A 241 -21.82 -22.24 2.27
N ALA A 242 -22.72 -23.22 2.22
CA ALA A 242 -24.04 -23.10 1.61
C ALA A 242 -24.94 -22.06 2.32
N GLU A 243 -24.83 -21.97 3.65
CA GLU A 243 -25.59 -21.03 4.48
C GLU A 243 -24.96 -19.64 4.54
N LEU A 244 -23.85 -19.41 3.84
CA LEU A 244 -23.21 -18.10 3.81
C LEU A 244 -24.06 -17.12 2.99
N ASP A 245 -24.69 -16.20 3.71
CA ASP A 245 -25.53 -15.15 3.17
C ASP A 245 -25.12 -13.77 3.70
N GLU A 246 -25.37 -12.74 2.88
CA GLU A 246 -24.93 -11.38 3.17
C GLU A 246 -25.72 -10.72 4.31
N ALA A 247 -27.02 -11.04 4.41
CA ALA A 247 -27.90 -10.47 5.42
C ALA A 247 -27.50 -10.90 6.83
N LYS A 248 -27.12 -12.16 7.00
CA LYS A 248 -26.62 -12.74 8.24
C LYS A 248 -25.28 -12.16 8.62
N LEU A 249 -24.35 -11.98 7.68
CA LEU A 249 -23.09 -11.27 7.96
C LEU A 249 -23.35 -9.82 8.42
N ALA A 250 -24.30 -9.13 7.78
CA ALA A 250 -24.67 -7.78 8.19
C ALA A 250 -25.34 -7.74 9.58
N GLU A 251 -26.18 -8.73 9.91
CA GLU A 251 -26.82 -8.87 11.22
C GLU A 251 -25.77 -9.11 12.33
N LEU A 252 -24.86 -10.07 12.13
CA LEU A 252 -23.77 -10.36 13.06
C LEU A 252 -22.89 -9.12 13.28
N PHE A 253 -22.51 -8.42 12.20
CA PHE A 253 -21.75 -7.17 12.32
C PHE A 253 -22.52 -6.11 13.12
N LYS A 254 -23.82 -5.92 12.85
CA LYS A 254 -24.67 -4.96 13.55
C LYS A 254 -24.89 -5.31 15.02
N GLU A 255 -24.94 -6.59 15.35
CA GLU A 255 -25.06 -7.07 16.73
C GLU A 255 -23.77 -6.81 17.49
N TRP A 256 -22.64 -7.34 17.01
CA TRP A 256 -21.37 -7.30 17.73
C TRP A 256 -20.75 -5.91 17.83
N ARG A 257 -21.04 -5.00 16.86
CA ARG A 257 -20.58 -3.60 16.93
C ARG A 257 -21.17 -2.80 18.11
N LYS A 258 -22.19 -3.33 18.80
CA LYS A 258 -22.77 -2.70 19.99
C LYS A 258 -21.86 -2.86 21.22
N ASP A 259 -21.13 -3.97 21.26
CA ASP A 259 -20.30 -4.33 22.41
C ASP A 259 -18.86 -3.92 22.20
N PHE A 260 -18.33 -4.08 20.98
CA PHE A 260 -16.96 -3.73 20.64
C PHE A 260 -16.88 -2.93 19.34
N TYR A 261 -15.87 -2.06 19.25
CA TYR A 261 -15.49 -1.47 17.99
C TYR A 261 -14.88 -2.54 17.07
N ILE A 262 -15.49 -2.72 15.90
CA ILE A 262 -15.11 -3.73 14.92
C ILE A 262 -15.06 -3.08 13.53
N ASP A 263 -14.10 -3.47 12.70
CA ASP A 263 -13.89 -2.94 11.35
C ASP A 263 -14.26 -3.95 10.24
N GLY A 264 -14.94 -5.04 10.63
CA GLY A 264 -15.44 -6.09 9.76
C GLY A 264 -15.70 -7.39 10.52
N LEU A 265 -15.72 -8.49 9.77
CA LEU A 265 -15.79 -9.85 10.31
C LEU A 265 -14.56 -10.65 9.88
N VAL A 266 -14.22 -11.70 10.61
CA VAL A 266 -13.23 -12.69 10.20
C VAL A 266 -13.91 -14.04 10.01
N ILE A 267 -13.62 -14.69 8.89
CA ILE A 267 -14.20 -15.98 8.52
C ILE A 267 -13.06 -16.99 8.51
N TYR A 268 -13.15 -17.99 9.37
CA TYR A 268 -12.21 -19.11 9.48
C TYR A 268 -12.83 -20.37 8.89
N LEU A 269 -12.03 -21.22 8.25
CA LEU A 269 -12.39 -22.62 8.05
C LEU A 269 -12.43 -23.32 9.42
N ASP A 270 -13.52 -24.00 9.74
CA ASP A 270 -13.67 -24.64 11.05
C ASP A 270 -12.72 -25.82 11.23
N ASP A 271 -12.38 -26.57 10.17
CA ASP A 271 -11.47 -27.72 10.25
C ASP A 271 -9.99 -27.29 10.30
N ILE A 272 -9.35 -27.48 11.45
CA ILE A 272 -7.93 -27.13 11.67
C ILE A 272 -6.99 -28.08 10.92
N LEU A 273 -7.38 -29.33 10.66
CA LEU A 273 -6.54 -30.27 9.90
C LEU A 273 -6.34 -29.80 8.46
N LEU A 274 -7.35 -29.14 7.88
CA LEU A 274 -7.22 -28.50 6.57
C LEU A 274 -6.23 -27.34 6.58
N TRP A 275 -6.04 -26.65 7.71
CA TRP A 275 -5.12 -25.51 7.79
C TRP A 275 -3.67 -25.92 7.50
N LYS A 276 -3.27 -27.13 7.90
CA LYS A 276 -1.94 -27.69 7.60
C LYS A 276 -1.75 -27.94 6.11
N THR A 277 -2.81 -28.33 5.41
CA THR A 277 -2.78 -28.63 3.97
C THR A 277 -2.84 -27.36 3.12
N ILE A 278 -3.73 -26.42 3.48
CA ILE A 278 -3.92 -25.16 2.76
C ILE A 278 -2.75 -24.21 3.04
N GLY A 279 -2.31 -24.15 4.29
CA GLY A 279 -1.15 -23.38 4.72
C GLY A 279 -1.35 -21.86 4.64
N ARG A 280 -0.27 -21.17 4.28
CA ARG A 280 -0.16 -19.71 4.26
C ARG A 280 0.26 -19.24 2.87
N GLN A 281 -0.11 -18.01 2.52
CA GLN A 281 0.26 -17.40 1.25
C GLN A 281 1.78 -17.21 1.18
N GLN A 282 2.41 -17.64 0.07
CA GLN A 282 3.88 -17.71 -0.03
C GLN A 282 4.58 -16.35 0.04
N THR A 283 3.92 -15.29 -0.42
CA THR A 283 4.44 -13.92 -0.31
C THR A 283 4.21 -13.41 1.11
N THR A 284 2.95 -13.16 1.49
CA THR A 284 2.60 -12.45 2.74
C THR A 284 2.84 -13.27 4.00
N GLY A 285 2.69 -14.58 3.93
CA GLY A 285 2.54 -15.47 5.09
C GLY A 285 1.18 -15.33 5.77
N ASN A 286 0.23 -14.59 5.18
CA ASN A 286 -1.15 -14.53 5.67
C ASN A 286 -1.77 -15.93 5.61
N PRO A 287 -2.59 -16.33 6.59
CA PRO A 287 -3.27 -17.61 6.56
C PRO A 287 -4.21 -17.66 5.35
N LEU A 288 -4.20 -18.80 4.64
CA LEU A 288 -5.14 -19.03 3.55
C LEU A 288 -6.46 -19.64 4.05
N TYR A 289 -6.48 -20.11 5.29
CA TYR A 289 -7.63 -20.70 5.97
C TYR A 289 -8.51 -19.66 6.71
N ALA A 290 -8.16 -18.37 6.65
CA ALA A 290 -8.93 -17.29 7.26
C ALA A 290 -8.92 -16.04 6.37
N ILE A 291 -10.05 -15.32 6.32
CA ILE A 291 -10.19 -14.10 5.53
C ILE A 291 -11.00 -13.04 6.27
N ALA A 292 -10.63 -11.78 6.10
CA ALA A 292 -11.37 -10.64 6.65
C ALA A 292 -12.43 -10.16 5.65
N TYR A 293 -13.68 -10.10 6.09
CA TYR A 293 -14.80 -9.56 5.34
C TYR A 293 -15.06 -8.10 5.76
N LYS A 294 -14.82 -7.16 4.84
CA LYS A 294 -15.01 -5.72 5.03
C LYS A 294 -16.01 -5.20 4.01
N HIS A 295 -17.30 -5.38 4.30
CA HIS A 295 -18.36 -4.89 3.42
C HIS A 295 -18.34 -3.35 3.37
N PRO A 296 -18.57 -2.71 2.20
CA PRO A 296 -18.65 -1.25 2.12
C PRO A 296 -19.67 -0.64 3.09
N ASP A 297 -20.80 -1.31 3.32
CA ASP A 297 -21.85 -0.82 4.24
C ASP A 297 -21.47 -0.95 5.73
N PHE A 298 -20.31 -1.56 6.03
CA PHE A 298 -19.75 -1.57 7.38
C PHE A 298 -18.97 -0.28 7.68
N THR A 299 -18.83 0.62 6.70
CA THR A 299 -18.25 1.95 6.88
C THR A 299 -19.33 2.99 7.16
N ASP A 300 -19.05 3.91 8.10
CA ASP A 300 -19.99 4.97 8.42
C ASP A 300 -20.22 5.89 7.21
N VAL A 301 -21.49 6.14 6.93
CA VAL A 301 -21.95 7.05 5.89
C VAL A 301 -22.28 8.38 6.53
N PHE A 302 -21.74 9.45 5.97
CA PHE A 302 -21.93 10.80 6.46
C PHE A 302 -22.60 11.66 5.38
N GLU A 303 -23.64 12.38 5.77
CA GLU A 303 -24.27 13.36 4.91
C GLU A 303 -23.55 14.70 5.04
N THR A 304 -23.36 15.37 3.90
CA THR A 304 -22.71 16.68 3.83
C THR A 304 -23.24 17.48 2.63
N THR A 305 -22.95 18.78 2.62
CA THR A 305 -23.31 19.68 1.54
C THR A 305 -22.08 19.98 0.70
N VAL A 306 -22.25 20.02 -0.62
CA VAL A 306 -21.23 20.48 -1.55
C VAL A 306 -21.13 22.00 -1.49
N LYS A 307 -19.94 22.51 -1.18
CA LYS A 307 -19.62 23.95 -1.20
C LYS A 307 -19.19 24.43 -2.59
N GLY A 308 -18.47 23.58 -3.32
CA GLY A 308 -17.77 23.94 -4.53
C GLY A 308 -17.15 22.75 -5.24
N ILE A 309 -16.63 22.99 -6.43
CA ILE A 309 -15.86 21.99 -7.17
C ILE A 309 -14.64 22.68 -7.77
N ASP A 310 -13.46 22.25 -7.34
CA ASP A 310 -12.19 22.65 -7.92
C ASP A 310 -11.84 21.76 -9.12
N TRP A 311 -11.58 22.36 -10.27
CA TRP A 311 -11.25 21.63 -11.50
C TRP A 311 -9.75 21.69 -11.78
N LYS A 312 -9.04 20.62 -11.39
CA LYS A 312 -7.60 20.49 -11.61
C LYS A 312 -7.31 19.93 -12.99
N ILE A 313 -6.43 20.57 -13.75
CA ILE A 313 -6.05 20.04 -15.06
C ILE A 313 -4.96 18.98 -14.93
N SER A 314 -5.11 17.87 -15.65
CA SER A 314 -4.10 16.81 -15.69
C SER A 314 -3.08 17.05 -16.81
N LYS A 315 -1.99 16.27 -16.80
CA LYS A 315 -1.01 16.23 -17.89
C LYS A 315 -1.59 15.86 -19.26
N ALA A 316 -2.73 15.16 -19.29
CA ALA A 316 -3.47 14.83 -20.51
C ALA A 316 -4.49 15.92 -20.90
N GLY A 317 -4.54 17.04 -20.15
CA GLY A 317 -5.48 18.13 -20.37
C GLY A 317 -6.88 17.88 -19.82
N THR A 318 -7.13 16.74 -19.17
CA THR A 318 -8.44 16.44 -18.56
C THR A 318 -8.66 17.30 -17.32
N LEU A 319 -9.87 17.85 -17.17
CA LEU A 319 -10.29 18.61 -16.00
C LEU A 319 -10.87 17.65 -14.97
N LYS A 320 -10.10 17.42 -13.90
CA LYS A 320 -10.41 16.51 -12.80
C LYS A 320 -11.12 17.25 -11.67
N PRO A 321 -12.37 16.89 -11.35
CA PRO A 321 -13.12 17.54 -10.29
C PRO A 321 -12.69 17.04 -8.91
N VAL A 322 -12.42 17.98 -8.01
CA VAL A 322 -12.29 17.78 -6.58
C VAL A 322 -13.48 18.50 -5.95
N VAL A 323 -14.37 17.75 -5.32
CA VAL A 323 -15.61 18.28 -4.74
C VAL A 323 -15.27 18.77 -3.35
N ASN A 324 -15.51 20.05 -3.06
CA ASN A 324 -15.31 20.60 -1.73
C ASN A 324 -16.63 20.49 -0.96
N ILE A 325 -16.60 19.90 0.24
CA ILE A 325 -17.78 19.68 1.07
C ILE A 325 -17.69 20.42 2.40
N ASP A 326 -18.81 20.57 3.09
CA ASP A 326 -18.79 20.90 4.51
C ASP A 326 -18.01 19.84 5.28
N ALA A 327 -17.17 20.30 6.20
CA ALA A 327 -16.24 19.45 6.94
C ALA A 327 -17.01 18.41 7.74
N VAL A 328 -16.81 17.14 7.39
CA VAL A 328 -17.40 16.01 8.12
C VAL A 328 -16.37 15.49 9.10
N ASN A 329 -16.66 15.58 10.40
CA ASN A 329 -15.86 14.96 11.43
C ASN A 329 -16.27 13.49 11.59
N THR A 330 -15.36 12.56 11.28
CA THR A 330 -15.58 11.11 11.39
C THR A 330 -15.14 10.54 12.73
N GLY A 331 -14.79 11.40 13.70
CA GLY A 331 -14.21 11.07 14.99
C GLY A 331 -12.68 11.02 14.98
N ASP A 332 -12.08 10.53 13.90
CA ASP A 332 -10.64 10.32 13.76
C ASP A 332 -9.96 11.19 12.69
N CYS A 333 -10.71 11.67 11.69
CA CYS A 333 -10.26 12.68 10.72
C CYS A 333 -11.39 13.62 10.32
N THR A 334 -11.04 14.69 9.61
CA THR A 334 -12.00 15.61 9.00
C THR A 334 -11.96 15.45 7.48
N MET A 335 -13.10 15.13 6.88
CA MET A 335 -13.26 14.93 5.43
C MET A 335 -13.78 16.21 4.77
N GLU A 336 -13.07 16.70 3.74
CA GLU A 336 -13.43 17.97 3.08
C GLU A 336 -13.40 17.95 1.55
N ASN A 337 -12.68 17.01 0.93
CA ASN A 337 -12.38 17.07 -0.51
C ASN A 337 -12.54 15.71 -1.24
N PRO A 338 -13.75 15.13 -1.32
CA PRO A 338 -14.00 13.95 -2.14
C PRO A 338 -13.59 14.14 -3.61
N THR A 339 -13.13 13.06 -4.23
CA THR A 339 -12.96 13.05 -5.69
C THR A 339 -14.32 13.03 -6.39
N GLY A 340 -14.48 13.89 -7.40
CA GLY A 340 -15.61 13.84 -8.32
C GLY A 340 -15.41 12.87 -9.49
N TYR A 341 -14.31 12.10 -9.50
CA TYR A 341 -13.86 11.16 -10.53
C TYR A 341 -13.57 11.75 -11.92
N ASN A 342 -14.61 12.27 -12.59
CA ASN A 342 -14.57 12.82 -13.93
C ASN A 342 -15.75 13.77 -14.17
N ALA A 343 -15.68 14.54 -15.25
CA ALA A 343 -16.70 15.53 -15.58
C ALA A 343 -18.08 14.90 -15.81
N LYS A 344 -18.14 13.72 -16.44
CA LYS A 344 -19.40 12.99 -16.69
C LYS A 344 -20.12 12.68 -15.38
N TYR A 345 -19.41 12.12 -14.40
CA TYR A 345 -19.96 11.79 -13.09
C TYR A 345 -20.58 13.00 -12.40
N ILE A 346 -19.86 14.13 -12.39
CA ILE A 346 -20.36 15.38 -11.79
C ILE A 346 -21.64 15.87 -12.46
N PHE A 347 -21.69 15.88 -13.79
CA PHE A 347 -22.81 16.45 -14.52
C PHE A 347 -24.02 15.52 -14.65
N GLU A 348 -23.83 14.20 -14.67
CA GLU A 348 -24.93 13.23 -14.69
C GLU A 348 -25.60 13.08 -13.32
N ASN A 349 -24.87 13.30 -12.24
CA ASN A 349 -25.41 13.24 -10.88
C ASN A 349 -25.76 14.62 -10.31
N SER A 350 -25.79 15.67 -11.14
CA SER A 350 -26.11 17.05 -10.72
C SER A 350 -25.33 17.52 -9.47
N ILE A 351 -24.04 17.17 -9.40
CA ILE A 351 -23.18 17.55 -8.28
C ILE A 351 -22.67 18.96 -8.52
N GLY A 352 -23.04 19.87 -7.63
CA GLY A 352 -22.61 21.27 -7.63
C GLY A 352 -22.90 21.90 -6.27
N PRO A 353 -22.49 23.17 -6.05
CA PRO A 353 -22.80 23.90 -4.83
C PRO A 353 -24.26 23.76 -4.38
N GLY A 354 -24.48 23.44 -3.11
CA GLY A 354 -25.80 23.21 -2.52
C GLY A 354 -26.35 21.80 -2.68
N ALA A 355 -25.74 20.92 -3.49
CA ALA A 355 -26.11 19.50 -3.51
C ALA A 355 -25.83 18.86 -2.14
N ARG A 356 -26.73 17.98 -1.68
CA ARG A 356 -26.47 17.12 -0.52
C ARG A 356 -26.03 15.76 -1.00
N ILE A 357 -24.92 15.30 -0.47
CA ILE A 357 -24.31 14.03 -0.86
C ILE A 357 -24.04 13.17 0.36
N ALA A 358 -24.11 11.87 0.17
CA ALA A 358 -23.60 10.91 1.13
C ALA A 358 -22.16 10.58 0.76
N VAL A 359 -21.26 10.80 1.71
CA VAL A 359 -19.86 10.44 1.59
C VAL A 359 -19.55 9.30 2.55
N THR A 360 -18.73 8.38 2.10
CA THR A 360 -18.12 7.40 2.99
C THR A 360 -16.61 7.55 2.98
N ARG A 361 -16.02 6.98 4.01
CA ARG A 361 -14.62 6.66 4.10
C ARG A 361 -14.30 5.50 3.15
N SER A 362 -13.96 5.82 1.91
CA SER A 362 -13.35 4.83 1.04
C SER A 362 -11.86 4.85 1.26
N GLY A 363 -11.41 3.80 1.93
CA GLY A 363 -10.09 3.84 2.47
C GLY A 363 -10.05 4.66 3.76
N GLY A 364 -10.52 5.89 3.79
CA GLY A 364 -10.88 6.60 5.02
C GLY A 364 -10.03 7.80 5.38
N VAL A 365 -9.33 8.34 4.41
CA VAL A 365 -8.99 9.75 4.33
C VAL A 365 -9.47 10.38 3.01
N ILE A 366 -9.52 9.66 1.88
CA ILE A 366 -10.14 10.16 0.65
C ILE A 366 -11.65 9.93 0.76
N PRO A 367 -12.45 10.99 0.93
CA PRO A 367 -13.88 10.87 1.00
C PRO A 367 -14.36 10.38 -0.38
N LYS A 368 -15.26 9.40 -0.37
CA LYS A 368 -15.87 8.88 -1.59
C LYS A 368 -17.32 9.26 -1.61
N ILE A 369 -17.75 9.91 -2.67
CA ILE A 369 -19.17 10.14 -2.91
C ILE A 369 -19.80 8.77 -3.19
N LEU A 370 -20.76 8.39 -2.35
CA LEU A 370 -21.56 7.18 -2.53
C LEU A 370 -22.71 7.45 -3.47
N ASN A 371 -23.52 8.45 -3.12
CA ASN A 371 -24.69 8.87 -3.87
C ASN A 371 -25.03 10.33 -3.59
N VAL A 372 -25.85 10.90 -4.46
CA VAL A 372 -26.43 12.22 -4.31
C VAL A 372 -27.81 12.06 -3.68
N MET A 373 -28.02 12.74 -2.56
CA MET A 373 -29.27 12.72 -1.80
C MET A 373 -30.21 13.81 -2.29
N GLU A 374 -29.64 14.98 -2.59
CA GLU A 374 -30.33 16.13 -3.15
C GLU A 374 -29.45 16.76 -4.23
N GLU A 375 -29.99 16.88 -5.43
CA GLU A 375 -29.28 17.45 -6.58
C GLU A 375 -29.06 18.97 -6.42
N ALA A 376 -27.98 19.51 -6.98
CA ALA A 376 -27.84 20.95 -7.11
C ALA A 376 -28.91 21.52 -8.04
N THR A 377 -29.27 22.79 -7.84
CA THR A 377 -30.29 23.45 -8.66
C THR A 377 -29.87 23.52 -10.13
N ALA A 378 -30.84 23.52 -11.05
CA ALA A 378 -30.58 23.64 -12.48
C ALA A 378 -29.75 24.91 -12.81
N GLU A 379 -30.04 26.03 -12.15
CA GLU A 379 -29.27 27.27 -12.31
C GLU A 379 -27.78 27.09 -11.93
N THR A 380 -27.51 26.38 -10.82
CA THR A 380 -26.15 26.06 -10.38
C THR A 380 -25.42 25.19 -11.41
N MET A 381 -26.10 24.15 -11.91
CA MET A 381 -25.51 23.25 -12.90
C MET A 381 -25.24 23.94 -14.25
N ILE A 382 -26.12 24.86 -14.67
CA ILE A 382 -25.91 25.68 -15.87
C ILE A 382 -24.67 26.57 -15.69
N LYS A 383 -24.59 27.33 -14.59
CA LYS A 383 -23.42 28.18 -14.29
C LYS A 383 -22.11 27.38 -14.26
N GLN A 384 -22.13 26.18 -13.68
CA GLN A 384 -20.97 25.30 -13.63
C GLN A 384 -20.55 24.80 -15.02
N ARG A 385 -21.50 24.45 -15.89
CA ARG A 385 -21.21 24.06 -17.28
C ARG A 385 -20.67 25.24 -18.07
N ASP A 386 -21.29 26.41 -17.96
CA ASP A 386 -20.87 27.62 -18.67
C ASP A 386 -19.46 28.07 -18.25
N GLY A 387 -19.15 27.99 -16.96
CA GLY A 387 -17.82 28.27 -16.42
C GLY A 387 -16.72 27.31 -16.89
N LEU A 388 -17.10 26.16 -17.45
CA LEU A 388 -16.18 25.17 -18.00
C LEU A 388 -16.19 25.11 -19.53
N LEU A 389 -16.93 25.98 -20.23
CA LEU A 389 -16.78 26.15 -21.69
C LEU A 389 -15.35 26.57 -22.05
N TYR A 390 -14.68 27.27 -21.14
CA TYR A 390 -13.29 27.67 -21.24
C TYR A 390 -12.47 27.06 -20.09
N CYS A 391 -11.23 26.70 -20.39
CA CYS A 391 -10.33 26.07 -19.42
C CYS A 391 -9.97 27.07 -18.32
N PRO A 392 -10.15 26.72 -17.03
CA PRO A 392 -9.87 27.63 -15.91
C PRO A 392 -8.39 28.01 -15.78
N ASN A 393 -7.48 27.25 -16.42
CA ASN A 393 -6.04 27.49 -16.36
C ASN A 393 -5.51 28.37 -17.51
N CYS A 394 -6.20 28.46 -18.65
CA CYS A 394 -5.69 29.18 -19.81
C CYS A 394 -6.72 29.95 -20.64
N GLY A 395 -8.00 29.91 -20.27
CA GLY A 395 -9.09 30.59 -20.97
C GLY A 395 -9.44 30.03 -22.35
N GLN A 396 -8.76 28.96 -22.83
CA GLN A 396 -9.04 28.36 -24.13
C GLN A 396 -10.21 27.36 -24.06
N PRO A 397 -10.93 27.11 -25.17
CA PRO A 397 -12.11 26.24 -25.17
C PRO A 397 -11.84 24.84 -24.60
N THR A 398 -12.84 24.26 -23.95
CA THR A 398 -12.84 22.84 -23.57
C THR A 398 -13.66 22.02 -24.55
N LYS A 399 -13.44 20.71 -24.56
CA LYS A 399 -14.30 19.75 -25.29
C LYS A 399 -14.43 18.45 -24.51
N TRP A 400 -15.51 17.71 -24.76
CA TRP A 400 -15.59 16.33 -24.28
C TRP A 400 -14.63 15.45 -25.07
N ASN A 401 -13.95 14.52 -24.39
CA ASN A 401 -13.19 13.47 -25.05
C ASN A 401 -14.11 12.52 -25.85
N ASP A 402 -13.53 11.63 -26.66
CA ASP A 402 -14.29 10.77 -27.56
C ASP A 402 -15.25 9.83 -26.83
N SER A 403 -14.88 9.37 -25.63
CA SER A 403 -15.73 8.52 -24.78
C SER A 403 -16.82 9.29 -24.03
N LYS A 404 -16.86 10.63 -24.13
CA LYS A 404 -17.78 11.51 -23.39
C LYS A 404 -17.71 11.33 -21.86
N VAL A 405 -16.55 10.96 -21.33
CA VAL A 405 -16.32 10.78 -19.88
C VAL A 405 -15.59 11.97 -19.27
N GLU A 406 -14.64 12.54 -20.01
CA GLU A 406 -13.77 13.60 -19.52
C GLU A 406 -14.00 14.89 -20.31
N LEU A 407 -13.98 16.02 -19.62
CA LEU A 407 -13.85 17.34 -20.23
C LEU A 407 -12.37 17.70 -20.32
N ILE A 408 -11.91 18.13 -21.49
CA ILE A 408 -10.48 18.36 -21.76
C ILE A 408 -10.23 19.77 -22.30
N CYS A 409 -9.13 20.38 -21.88
CA CYS A 409 -8.63 21.59 -22.50
C CYS A 409 -8.14 21.29 -23.93
N THR A 410 -8.50 22.14 -24.88
CA THR A 410 -8.09 21.98 -26.29
C THR A 410 -6.71 22.58 -26.60
N ASN A 411 -6.15 23.37 -25.68
CA ASN A 411 -4.87 24.04 -25.88
C ASN A 411 -3.70 23.14 -25.47
N PRO A 412 -2.87 22.65 -26.41
CA PRO A 412 -1.70 21.82 -26.08
C PRO A 412 -0.62 22.60 -25.30
N ASN A 413 -0.63 23.93 -25.39
CA ASN A 413 0.29 24.84 -24.71
C ASN A 413 -0.30 25.43 -23.43
N CYS A 414 -1.36 24.82 -22.88
CA CYS A 414 -1.95 25.27 -21.62
C CYS A 414 -0.89 25.25 -20.50
N PRO A 415 -0.66 26.38 -19.79
CA PRO A 415 0.31 26.43 -18.69
C PRO A 415 0.04 25.38 -17.60
N GLY A 416 -1.22 25.10 -17.30
CA GLY A 416 -1.59 24.06 -16.33
C GLY A 416 -1.24 22.64 -16.80
N ILE A 417 -1.34 22.35 -18.11
CA ILE A 417 -0.87 21.06 -18.67
C ILE A 417 0.65 20.98 -18.55
N GLN A 418 1.36 22.06 -18.89
CA GLN A 418 2.82 22.10 -18.79
C GLN A 418 3.29 21.92 -17.33
N LEU A 419 2.65 22.60 -16.39
CA LEU A 419 2.88 22.43 -14.95
C LEU A 419 2.68 20.97 -14.54
N ALA A 420 1.54 20.36 -14.89
CA ALA A 420 1.25 18.97 -14.56
C ALA A 420 2.27 17.99 -15.18
N LYS A 421 2.76 18.27 -16.40
CA LYS A 421 3.82 17.48 -17.05
C LYS A 421 5.17 17.62 -16.35
N VAL A 422 5.55 18.82 -15.93
CA VAL A 422 6.81 19.06 -15.19
C VAL A 422 6.75 18.43 -13.81
N VAL A 423 5.64 18.57 -13.08
CA VAL A 423 5.42 17.88 -11.80
C VAL A 423 5.50 16.37 -11.99
N HIS A 424 4.84 15.84 -13.02
CA HIS A 424 4.95 14.42 -13.38
C HIS A 424 6.39 14.00 -13.68
N PHE A 425 7.17 14.82 -14.39
CA PHE A 425 8.57 14.56 -14.68
C PHE A 425 9.40 14.45 -13.40
N TYR A 426 9.40 15.47 -12.54
CA TYR A 426 10.21 15.48 -11.31
C TYR A 426 9.77 14.39 -10.31
N THR A 427 8.47 14.21 -10.10
CA THR A 427 7.95 13.16 -9.20
C THR A 427 8.25 11.75 -9.73
N THR A 428 8.11 11.53 -11.04
CA THR A 428 8.53 10.29 -11.71
C THR A 428 10.02 10.03 -11.61
N LEU A 429 10.81 11.07 -11.36
CA LEU A 429 12.25 11.00 -11.13
C LEU A 429 12.64 11.07 -9.64
N GLU A 430 11.70 10.93 -8.67
CA GLU A 430 11.96 10.93 -7.19
C GLU A 430 12.83 12.16 -6.86
N ALA A 431 12.62 13.29 -7.53
CA ALA A 431 13.32 14.50 -7.16
C ALA A 431 12.70 15.00 -5.84
N GLU A 432 13.48 14.91 -4.77
CA GLU A 432 13.03 15.28 -3.43
C GLU A 432 12.62 16.76 -3.40
N GLN A 433 11.51 17.05 -2.70
CA GLN A 433 10.96 18.41 -2.55
C GLN A 433 10.58 19.12 -3.87
N MET A 434 10.53 18.40 -5.00
CA MET A 434 10.09 18.90 -6.32
C MET A 434 8.62 18.53 -6.62
N GLY A 435 7.74 18.81 -5.66
CA GLY A 435 6.29 18.59 -5.77
C GLY A 435 5.54 19.76 -6.43
N GLU A 436 4.21 19.62 -6.56
CA GLU A 436 3.34 20.60 -7.24
C GLU A 436 3.54 22.04 -6.72
N GLU A 437 3.64 22.23 -5.40
CA GLU A 437 3.82 23.56 -4.80
C GLU A 437 5.15 24.23 -5.22
N THR A 438 6.26 23.49 -5.13
CA THR A 438 7.59 23.99 -5.51
C THR A 438 7.65 24.33 -7.00
N ILE A 439 7.14 23.44 -7.86
CA ILE A 439 7.12 23.70 -9.30
C ILE A 439 6.17 24.86 -9.64
N ALA A 440 5.03 24.98 -8.97
CA ALA A 440 4.08 26.08 -9.19
C ALA A 440 4.70 27.45 -8.83
N LYS A 441 5.51 27.54 -7.77
CA LYS A 441 6.28 28.75 -7.42
C LYS A 441 7.26 29.12 -8.55
N MET A 442 7.99 28.15 -9.09
CA MET A 442 8.91 28.38 -10.22
C MET A 442 8.18 28.80 -11.50
N PHE A 443 7.03 28.18 -11.80
CA PHE A 443 6.17 28.59 -12.92
C PHE A 443 5.68 30.03 -12.76
N LYS A 444 5.24 30.42 -11.56
CA LYS A 444 4.82 31.80 -11.25
C LYS A 444 5.96 32.80 -11.43
N ALA A 445 7.19 32.38 -11.17
CA ALA A 445 8.40 33.19 -11.38
C ALA A 445 8.91 33.20 -12.84
N GLY A 446 8.21 32.55 -13.80
CA GLY A 446 8.55 32.55 -15.23
C GLY A 446 9.43 31.38 -15.69
N TYR A 447 9.75 30.43 -14.80
CA TYR A 447 10.41 29.17 -15.13
C TYR A 447 9.33 28.11 -15.45
N ASP A 448 8.62 28.35 -16.54
CA ASP A 448 7.38 27.66 -16.94
C ASP A 448 7.60 26.48 -17.91
N THR A 449 8.85 26.09 -18.13
CA THR A 449 9.22 24.93 -18.95
C THR A 449 10.23 24.06 -18.22
N LEU A 450 10.23 22.77 -18.55
CA LEU A 450 11.19 21.83 -17.98
C LEU A 450 12.65 22.29 -18.20
N GLN A 451 12.96 22.73 -19.42
CA GLN A 451 14.30 23.21 -19.77
C GLN A 451 14.73 24.37 -18.87
N ARG A 452 13.89 25.39 -18.70
CA ARG A 452 14.18 26.54 -17.84
C ARG A 452 14.40 26.13 -16.39
N ILE A 453 13.59 25.21 -15.86
CA ILE A 453 13.77 24.73 -14.49
C ILE A 453 15.07 23.92 -14.37
N LEU A 454 15.42 23.08 -15.35
CA LEU A 454 16.69 22.33 -15.32
C LEU A 454 17.93 23.22 -15.44
N ASP A 455 17.80 24.38 -16.10
CA ASP A 455 18.88 25.35 -16.33
C ASP A 455 18.93 26.46 -15.26
N ILE A 456 17.99 26.48 -14.30
CA ILE A 456 17.91 27.52 -13.29
C ILE A 456 19.16 27.56 -12.40
N THR A 457 19.63 28.76 -12.11
CA THR A 457 20.82 29.01 -11.30
C THR A 457 20.47 29.26 -9.83
N PHE A 458 21.48 29.21 -8.96
CA PHE A 458 21.30 29.53 -7.53
C PHE A 458 20.77 30.95 -7.34
N ASP A 459 21.38 31.94 -8.01
CA ASP A 459 20.99 33.34 -7.88
C ASP A 459 19.55 33.59 -8.34
N GLU A 460 19.14 32.93 -9.43
CA GLU A 460 17.76 32.96 -9.92
C GLU A 460 16.76 32.34 -8.94
N LEU A 461 17.12 31.24 -8.29
CA LEU A 461 16.29 30.60 -7.25
C LEU A 461 16.11 31.49 -6.03
N MET A 462 17.14 32.27 -5.66
CA MET A 462 17.08 33.19 -4.53
C MET A 462 16.18 34.40 -4.77
N LEU A 463 15.81 34.68 -6.03
CA LEU A 463 14.83 35.71 -6.38
C LEU A 463 13.37 35.23 -6.29
N ILE A 464 13.14 33.94 -6.04
CA ILE A 464 11.79 33.36 -5.95
C ILE A 464 11.29 33.43 -4.51
N ASP A 465 10.18 34.15 -4.30
CA ASP A 465 9.55 34.28 -2.98
C ASP A 465 9.26 32.92 -2.33
N GLY A 466 9.74 32.75 -1.10
CA GLY A 466 9.60 31.52 -0.31
C GLY A 466 10.69 30.47 -0.57
N PHE A 467 11.68 30.76 -1.42
CA PHE A 467 12.88 29.93 -1.55
C PHE A 467 14.01 30.48 -0.67
N GLY A 468 14.64 29.58 0.08
CA GLY A 468 15.88 29.83 0.81
C GLY A 468 16.99 28.88 0.35
N GLU A 469 18.20 29.07 0.89
CA GLU A 469 19.39 28.33 0.44
C GLU A 469 19.22 26.80 0.47
N SER A 470 18.52 26.29 1.49
CA SER A 470 18.28 24.84 1.64
C SER A 470 17.49 24.27 0.46
N ILE A 471 16.34 24.85 0.13
CA ILE A 471 15.51 24.37 -0.99
C ILE A 471 16.20 24.63 -2.33
N ALA A 472 16.91 25.76 -2.48
CA ALA A 472 17.67 26.05 -3.69
C ALA A 472 18.74 24.97 -3.97
N ASN A 473 19.49 24.57 -2.94
CA ASN A 473 20.48 23.49 -3.06
C ASN A 473 19.84 22.13 -3.39
N VAL A 474 18.66 21.82 -2.82
CA VAL A 474 17.90 20.61 -3.16
C VAL A 474 17.51 20.59 -4.63
N ILE A 475 16.98 21.72 -5.15
CA ILE A 475 16.58 21.87 -6.55
C ILE A 475 17.79 21.67 -7.48
N LEU A 476 18.90 22.38 -7.22
CA LEU A 476 20.10 22.29 -8.05
C LEU A 476 20.72 20.89 -8.03
N THR A 477 20.72 20.24 -6.86
CA THR A 477 21.20 18.85 -6.74
C THR A 477 20.34 17.89 -7.55
N ALA A 478 19.02 18.05 -7.50
CA ALA A 478 18.09 17.26 -8.31
C ALA A 478 18.30 17.49 -9.81
N ASN A 479 18.40 18.75 -10.23
CA ASN A 479 18.64 19.12 -11.64
C ASN A 479 19.97 18.56 -12.15
N LYS A 480 21.05 18.71 -11.37
CA LYS A 480 22.36 18.15 -11.71
C LYS A 480 22.31 16.64 -11.89
N LYS A 481 21.67 15.93 -10.96
CA LYS A 481 21.50 14.46 -11.05
C LYS A 481 20.74 14.06 -12.33
N ILE A 482 19.73 14.83 -12.72
CA ILE A 482 18.97 14.59 -13.97
C ILE A 482 19.85 14.87 -15.20
N ARG A 483 20.66 15.93 -15.16
CA ARG A 483 21.63 16.29 -16.22
C ARG A 483 22.72 15.24 -16.41
N ASP A 484 23.22 14.66 -15.32
CA ASP A 484 24.27 13.63 -15.34
C ASP A 484 23.79 12.32 -16.01
N GLY A 485 22.48 12.11 -16.04
CA GLY A 485 21.80 11.12 -16.86
C GLY A 485 20.67 10.41 -16.13
N VAL A 486 19.71 9.90 -16.90
CA VAL A 486 18.55 9.19 -16.38
C VAL A 486 18.41 7.84 -17.08
N ASP A 487 18.21 6.79 -16.30
CA ASP A 487 17.83 5.46 -16.77
C ASP A 487 16.69 5.54 -17.81
N VAL A 488 16.87 4.87 -18.95
CA VAL A 488 15.96 4.97 -20.11
C VAL A 488 14.52 4.64 -19.75
N ILE A 489 14.28 3.66 -18.85
CA ILE A 489 12.92 3.30 -18.41
C ILE A 489 12.31 4.43 -17.61
N LYS A 490 13.07 5.01 -16.68
CA LYS A 490 12.65 6.20 -15.91
C LYS A 490 12.33 7.38 -16.80
N LEU A 491 13.20 7.66 -17.76
CA LEU A 491 13.07 8.79 -18.66
C LEU A 491 11.91 8.64 -19.64
N MET A 492 11.71 7.45 -20.23
CA MET A 492 10.55 7.17 -21.09
C MET A 492 9.24 7.52 -20.39
N HIS A 493 9.08 7.10 -19.14
CA HIS A 493 7.86 7.40 -18.42
C HIS A 493 7.77 8.84 -17.90
N ALA A 494 8.90 9.46 -17.54
CA ALA A 494 8.92 10.86 -17.10
C ALA A 494 8.57 11.82 -18.25
N SER A 495 8.95 11.47 -19.48
CA SER A 495 8.71 12.28 -20.68
C SER A 495 7.24 12.41 -21.08
N ASP A 496 6.39 11.49 -20.62
CA ASP A 496 4.98 11.39 -21.02
C ASP A 496 4.75 11.20 -22.54
N CYS A 497 5.78 10.80 -23.30
CA CYS A 497 5.69 10.57 -24.75
C CYS A 497 5.01 9.25 -25.14
N PHE A 498 4.97 8.28 -24.23
CA PHE A 498 4.48 6.92 -24.50
C PHE A 498 3.11 6.67 -23.86
N LEU A 499 2.04 6.94 -24.60
CA LEU A 499 0.67 6.87 -24.08
C LEU A 499 0.30 5.47 -23.57
N GLY A 500 -0.08 5.37 -22.29
CA GLY A 500 -0.49 4.11 -21.66
C GLY A 500 0.66 3.16 -21.30
N ILE A 501 1.92 3.63 -21.41
CA ILE A 501 3.14 2.87 -21.10
C ILE A 501 3.78 3.42 -19.82
N GLY A 502 3.44 2.79 -18.69
CA GLY A 502 4.20 2.93 -17.45
C GLY A 502 5.54 2.20 -17.50
N GLN A 503 6.33 2.27 -16.44
CA GLN A 503 7.69 1.73 -16.42
C GLN A 503 7.75 0.20 -16.37
N VAL A 504 6.76 -0.51 -15.81
CA VAL A 504 6.69 -1.97 -16.01
C VAL A 504 6.55 -2.33 -17.49
N LYS A 505 5.66 -1.64 -18.21
CA LYS A 505 5.48 -1.88 -19.65
C LYS A 505 6.71 -1.46 -20.43
N ALA A 506 7.29 -0.28 -20.15
CA ALA A 506 8.51 0.17 -20.80
C ALA A 506 9.68 -0.80 -20.54
N LYS A 507 9.88 -1.25 -19.30
CA LYS A 507 10.91 -2.24 -18.94
C LYS A 507 10.69 -3.53 -19.72
N SER A 508 9.47 -4.06 -19.73
CA SER A 508 9.12 -5.27 -20.48
C SER A 508 9.41 -5.11 -21.98
N ILE A 509 9.02 -3.99 -22.59
CA ILE A 509 9.26 -3.72 -24.01
C ILE A 509 10.75 -3.65 -24.30
N VAL A 510 11.48 -2.77 -23.59
CA VAL A 510 12.92 -2.53 -23.84
C VAL A 510 13.77 -3.77 -23.53
N SER A 511 13.41 -4.58 -22.53
CA SER A 511 14.13 -5.82 -22.20
C SER A 511 13.94 -6.91 -23.23
N ASN A 512 12.80 -6.90 -23.94
CA ASN A 512 12.49 -7.86 -24.99
C ASN A 512 13.00 -7.44 -26.38
N LEU A 513 13.59 -6.24 -26.51
CA LEU A 513 14.29 -5.84 -27.74
C LEU A 513 15.57 -6.66 -27.91
N SER A 514 15.98 -6.86 -29.17
CA SER A 514 17.31 -7.43 -29.46
C SER A 514 18.41 -6.55 -28.88
N GLU A 515 19.62 -7.10 -28.66
CA GLU A 515 20.75 -6.31 -28.15
C GLU A 515 21.07 -5.11 -29.06
N ASN A 516 20.97 -5.31 -30.38
CA ASN A 516 21.15 -4.25 -31.38
C ASN A 516 20.05 -3.19 -31.29
N ASP A 517 18.78 -3.58 -31.20
CA ASP A 517 17.66 -2.63 -31.11
C ASP A 517 17.68 -1.86 -29.79
N ARG A 518 18.06 -2.53 -28.70
CA ARG A 518 18.22 -1.89 -27.38
C ARG A 518 19.39 -0.91 -27.38
N PHE A 519 20.51 -1.27 -28.03
CA PHE A 519 21.64 -0.35 -28.22
C PHE A 519 21.21 0.86 -29.07
N ALA A 520 20.55 0.63 -30.20
CA ALA A 520 20.05 1.69 -31.06
C ALA A 520 19.09 2.62 -30.32
N PHE A 521 18.14 2.07 -29.56
CA PHE A 521 17.20 2.84 -28.76
C PHE A 521 17.87 3.63 -27.64
N THR A 522 18.86 3.07 -26.94
CA THR A 522 19.55 3.80 -25.86
C THR A 522 20.46 4.92 -26.37
N HIS A 523 20.92 4.83 -27.61
CA HIS A 523 21.83 5.82 -28.23
C HIS A 523 21.14 6.76 -29.23
N GLY A 524 19.83 6.61 -29.45
CA GLY A 524 19.08 7.46 -30.38
C GLY A 524 19.30 7.15 -31.85
N TYR A 525 19.75 5.93 -32.18
CA TYR A 525 19.88 5.43 -33.56
C TYR A 525 18.58 4.79 -34.07
N VAL A 526 17.44 5.42 -33.79
CA VAL A 526 16.13 4.90 -34.20
C VAL A 526 15.56 5.75 -35.31
N PHE A 527 15.22 5.11 -36.42
CA PHE A 527 14.62 5.75 -37.58
C PHE A 527 13.24 5.15 -37.80
N THR A 528 12.23 6.00 -37.89
CA THR A 528 10.89 5.62 -38.34
C THR A 528 10.61 6.34 -39.64
N GLU A 529 10.23 5.59 -40.66
CA GLU A 529 9.80 6.17 -41.94
C GLU A 529 8.50 6.97 -41.76
N GLU A 530 8.38 8.07 -42.49
CA GLU A 530 7.16 8.86 -42.50
C GLU A 530 5.99 8.01 -43.01
N GLY A 531 4.85 8.03 -42.29
CA GLY A 531 3.69 7.22 -42.62
C GLY A 531 3.78 5.73 -42.21
N PHE A 532 4.86 5.31 -41.52
CA PHE A 532 4.97 3.94 -41.00
C PHE A 532 3.77 3.54 -40.12
N ASP A 533 3.20 4.49 -39.39
CA ASP A 533 2.04 4.27 -38.51
C ASP A 533 0.70 4.06 -39.24
N GLN A 534 0.69 4.18 -40.58
CA GLN A 534 -0.45 3.91 -41.45
C GLN A 534 -0.31 2.56 -42.17
N THR A 535 0.84 1.88 -42.05
CA THR A 535 1.09 0.60 -42.74
C THR A 535 0.25 -0.54 -42.14
N PRO A 536 -0.16 -1.56 -42.93
CA PRO A 536 -0.84 -2.74 -42.42
C PRO A 536 -0.05 -3.45 -41.31
N GLN A 537 1.27 -3.45 -41.40
CA GLN A 537 2.18 -4.04 -40.41
C GLN A 537 2.04 -3.34 -39.06
N PHE A 538 2.01 -2.01 -39.04
CA PHE A 538 1.81 -1.24 -37.81
C PHE A 538 0.41 -1.45 -37.22
N LEU A 539 -0.62 -1.41 -38.07
CA LEU A 539 -2.02 -1.55 -37.64
C LEU A 539 -2.32 -2.95 -37.09
N ALA A 540 -1.59 -3.98 -37.52
CA ALA A 540 -1.68 -5.34 -37.00
C ALA A 540 -1.07 -5.50 -35.60
N LEU A 541 -0.24 -4.57 -35.14
CA LEU A 541 0.35 -4.62 -33.79
C LEU A 541 -0.69 -4.35 -32.72
N ASN A 542 -0.48 -4.89 -31.52
CA ASN A 542 -1.34 -4.55 -30.38
C ASN A 542 -1.21 -3.05 -30.02
N LYS A 543 -2.25 -2.48 -29.38
CA LYS A 543 -2.31 -1.05 -29.00
C LYS A 543 -1.10 -0.57 -28.19
N THR A 544 -0.52 -1.45 -27.37
CA THR A 544 0.67 -1.09 -26.56
C THR A 544 1.89 -0.87 -27.43
N MET A 545 2.13 -1.75 -28.42
CA MET A 545 3.25 -1.61 -29.33
C MET A 545 3.05 -0.44 -30.29
N GLN A 546 1.82 -0.19 -30.74
CA GLN A 546 1.50 1.02 -31.51
C GLN A 546 1.82 2.30 -30.71
N SER A 547 1.41 2.36 -29.45
CA SER A 547 1.75 3.49 -28.56
C SER A 547 3.26 3.62 -28.33
N PHE A 548 3.99 2.51 -28.22
CA PHE A 548 5.44 2.53 -28.05
C PHE A 548 6.11 3.18 -29.25
N LEU A 549 5.83 2.68 -30.45
CA LEU A 549 6.42 3.15 -31.70
C LEU A 549 6.07 4.61 -31.99
N LYS A 550 4.82 5.03 -31.75
CA LYS A 550 4.40 6.45 -31.88
C LYS A 550 5.09 7.38 -30.89
N GLY A 551 5.52 6.87 -29.74
CA GLY A 551 6.21 7.66 -28.72
C GLY A 551 7.70 7.87 -28.97
N ILE A 552 8.32 7.13 -29.90
CA ILE A 552 9.78 7.15 -30.12
C ILE A 552 10.27 8.53 -30.59
N VAL A 553 9.68 9.08 -31.66
CA VAL A 553 10.09 10.39 -32.19
C VAL A 553 9.86 11.51 -31.17
N PRO A 554 8.66 11.66 -30.57
CA PRO A 554 8.44 12.66 -29.52
C PRO A 554 9.39 12.53 -28.33
N PHE A 555 9.79 11.30 -27.98
CA PHE A 555 10.72 11.05 -26.89
C PHE A 555 12.11 11.61 -27.17
N TYR A 556 12.68 11.38 -28.34
CA TYR A 556 13.99 11.94 -28.67
C TYR A 556 13.96 13.45 -28.85
N ASP A 557 12.88 14.01 -29.41
CA ASP A 557 12.68 15.46 -29.44
C ASP A 557 12.65 16.05 -28.02
N PHE A 558 11.97 15.37 -27.10
CA PHE A 558 11.95 15.75 -25.69
C PHE A 558 13.34 15.68 -25.05
N VAL A 559 14.09 14.60 -25.29
CA VAL A 559 15.46 14.41 -24.78
C VAL A 559 16.40 15.50 -25.32
N ALA A 560 16.37 15.75 -26.63
CA ALA A 560 17.22 16.74 -27.28
C ALA A 560 16.90 18.16 -26.82
N ARG A 561 15.61 18.56 -26.85
CA ARG A 561 15.15 19.90 -26.42
C ARG A 561 15.56 20.20 -24.98
N ASN A 562 15.43 19.22 -24.09
CA ASN A 562 15.77 19.38 -22.69
C ASN A 562 17.24 19.02 -22.40
N LYS A 563 18.08 18.74 -23.39
CA LYS A 563 19.50 18.33 -23.27
C LYS A 563 19.72 17.25 -22.19
N LEU A 564 18.92 16.20 -22.23
CA LEU A 564 18.97 15.10 -21.28
C LEU A 564 19.90 14.00 -21.78
N LYS A 565 20.58 13.34 -20.85
CA LYS A 565 21.41 12.17 -21.16
C LYS A 565 20.64 10.90 -20.82
N ILE A 566 20.49 10.02 -21.82
CA ILE A 566 19.90 8.69 -21.63
C ILE A 566 20.99 7.78 -21.06
N LEU A 567 20.69 7.12 -19.94
CA LEU A 567 21.50 6.01 -19.43
C LEU A 567 20.82 4.69 -19.85
N PRO A 568 21.58 3.67 -20.25
CA PRO A 568 21.00 2.36 -20.51
C PRO A 568 20.29 1.85 -19.25
N MET A 569 19.34 0.94 -19.43
CA MET A 569 18.78 0.24 -18.28
C MET A 569 19.91 -0.50 -17.56
N GLU A 570 19.88 -0.54 -16.23
CA GLU A 570 20.83 -1.38 -15.47
C GLU A 570 20.62 -2.84 -15.87
N GLU A 571 21.52 -3.34 -16.73
CA GLU A 571 21.61 -4.77 -17.02
C GLU A 571 22.27 -5.46 -15.82
N PRO A 572 21.84 -6.67 -15.45
CA PRO A 572 22.59 -7.49 -14.49
C PRO A 572 24.02 -7.68 -15.04
N LYS A 573 25.04 -7.36 -14.22
CA LYS A 573 26.46 -7.42 -14.65
C LYS A 573 26.79 -8.78 -15.27
N LYS A 574 27.34 -8.78 -16.50
CA LYS A 574 27.88 -10.00 -17.14
C LYS A 574 29.01 -10.56 -16.27
N ALA A 575 29.05 -11.89 -16.12
CA ALA A 575 30.08 -12.57 -15.35
C ALA A 575 31.48 -12.36 -15.98
N THR A 576 32.47 -12.01 -15.15
CA THR A 576 33.89 -11.84 -15.47
C THR A 576 34.73 -13.09 -15.22
N GLY A 577 34.16 -14.14 -14.62
CA GLY A 577 34.82 -15.43 -14.41
C GLY A 577 33.81 -16.59 -14.36
N ASN A 578 34.30 -17.79 -14.05
CA ASN A 578 33.51 -19.02 -14.12
C ASN A 578 33.57 -19.89 -12.85
N LYS A 579 34.14 -19.37 -11.75
CA LYS A 579 34.28 -20.12 -10.48
C LYS A 579 32.96 -20.71 -9.99
N TYR A 580 31.86 -20.00 -10.19
CA TYR A 580 30.51 -20.43 -9.79
C TYR A 580 29.59 -20.67 -11.00
N ALA A 581 30.16 -20.92 -12.19
CA ALA A 581 29.38 -21.15 -13.40
C ALA A 581 28.38 -22.31 -13.23
N GLY A 582 27.11 -22.05 -13.55
CA GLY A 582 26.02 -23.02 -13.42
C GLY A 582 25.51 -23.20 -11.98
N MET A 583 26.14 -22.56 -10.99
CA MET A 583 25.63 -22.56 -9.62
C MET A 583 24.50 -21.55 -9.47
N LYS A 584 23.36 -22.04 -9.02
CA LYS A 584 22.25 -21.21 -8.52
C LYS A 584 22.29 -21.23 -7.00
N ILE A 585 22.69 -20.11 -6.40
CA ILE A 585 23.01 -20.01 -4.98
C ILE A 585 21.93 -19.18 -4.29
N CYS A 586 21.30 -19.75 -3.27
CA CYS A 586 20.31 -19.06 -2.46
C CYS A 586 20.92 -18.67 -1.12
N PHE A 587 20.52 -17.53 -0.56
CA PHE A 587 20.90 -17.12 0.79
C PHE A 587 19.68 -17.18 1.73
N THR A 588 19.91 -17.56 2.99
CA THR A 588 18.90 -17.54 4.05
C THR A 588 19.49 -17.19 5.41
N GLY A 589 18.86 -16.28 6.14
CA GLY A 589 19.33 -15.85 7.48
C GLY A 589 20.61 -15.00 7.46
N VAL A 590 21.31 -14.89 6.34
CA VAL A 590 22.52 -14.08 6.15
C VAL A 590 22.58 -13.54 4.72
N ARG A 591 23.21 -12.38 4.53
CA ARG A 591 23.51 -11.76 3.23
C ARG A 591 24.92 -11.17 3.31
N ASP A 592 25.70 -11.34 2.26
CA ASP A 592 27.03 -10.74 2.12
C ASP A 592 27.08 -10.12 0.73
N LYS A 593 27.01 -8.78 0.68
CA LYS A 593 26.93 -8.04 -0.59
C LYS A 593 28.20 -8.20 -1.42
N GLU A 594 29.35 -8.41 -0.78
CA GLU A 594 30.62 -8.62 -1.47
C GLU A 594 30.64 -10.01 -2.10
N LEU A 595 30.21 -11.03 -1.36
CA LEU A 595 30.10 -12.39 -1.87
C LEU A 595 29.01 -12.54 -2.94
N GLU A 596 27.86 -11.88 -2.80
CA GLU A 596 26.82 -11.87 -3.86
C GLU A 596 27.34 -11.23 -5.16
N ALA A 597 28.12 -10.15 -5.04
CA ALA A 597 28.76 -9.52 -6.18
C ALA A 597 29.85 -10.40 -6.79
N GLU A 598 30.64 -11.09 -5.96
CA GLU A 598 31.64 -12.08 -6.41
C GLU A 598 30.98 -13.26 -7.10
N ILE A 599 29.87 -13.79 -6.57
CA ILE A 599 29.10 -14.88 -7.15
C ILE A 599 28.63 -14.52 -8.57
N ALA A 600 28.00 -13.36 -8.71
CA ALA A 600 27.53 -12.86 -10.00
C ALA A 600 28.70 -12.60 -10.96
N ALA A 601 29.79 -12.02 -10.46
CA ALA A 601 31.00 -11.80 -11.24
C ALA A 601 31.64 -13.12 -11.70
N GLN A 602 31.54 -14.20 -10.94
CA GLN A 602 32.17 -15.48 -11.28
C GLN A 602 31.21 -16.49 -11.93
N GLY A 603 30.11 -16.03 -12.54
CA GLY A 603 29.23 -16.86 -13.37
C GLY A 603 28.12 -17.58 -12.61
N GLY A 604 28.00 -17.33 -11.31
CA GLY A 604 26.93 -17.85 -10.48
C GLY A 604 25.69 -16.97 -10.48
N GLU A 605 24.54 -17.58 -10.29
CA GLU A 605 23.24 -16.91 -10.22
C GLU A 605 22.77 -16.86 -8.76
N VAL A 606 22.64 -15.66 -8.19
CA VAL A 606 22.03 -15.50 -6.87
C VAL A 606 20.51 -15.59 -7.04
N VAL A 607 19.91 -16.64 -6.50
CA VAL A 607 18.48 -16.92 -6.62
C VAL A 607 17.73 -16.60 -5.33
N ASN A 608 16.54 -16.02 -5.44
CA ASN A 608 15.77 -15.53 -4.29
C ASN A 608 15.13 -16.63 -3.45
N GLY A 609 15.13 -17.89 -3.92
CA GLY A 609 14.50 -19.02 -3.24
C GLY A 609 15.14 -20.36 -3.55
N VAL A 610 14.80 -21.35 -2.71
CA VAL A 610 15.20 -22.74 -2.90
C VAL A 610 14.15 -23.43 -3.77
N SER A 611 14.59 -23.98 -4.89
CA SER A 611 13.81 -24.69 -5.91
C SER A 611 14.58 -25.94 -6.35
N LYS A 612 13.99 -26.77 -7.20
CA LYS A 612 14.70 -27.92 -7.81
C LYS A 612 15.92 -27.50 -8.65
N ASN A 613 15.94 -26.25 -9.12
CA ASN A 613 17.04 -25.70 -9.92
C ASN A 613 18.11 -25.03 -9.04
N THR A 614 17.87 -24.91 -7.73
CA THR A 614 18.84 -24.31 -6.80
C THR A 614 19.91 -25.34 -6.48
N THR A 615 21.17 -24.94 -6.60
CA THR A 615 22.32 -25.86 -6.44
C THR A 615 22.96 -25.77 -5.07
N HIS A 616 22.92 -24.61 -4.42
CA HIS A 616 23.57 -24.35 -3.13
C HIS A 616 22.70 -23.43 -2.27
N LEU A 617 22.72 -23.63 -0.95
CA LEU A 617 22.11 -22.73 0.02
C LEU A 617 23.18 -22.22 1.00
N ILE A 618 23.28 -20.91 1.18
CA ILE A 618 24.12 -20.27 2.18
C ILE A 618 23.26 -19.82 3.37
N VAL A 619 23.65 -20.21 4.57
CA VAL A 619 22.98 -19.96 5.85
C VAL A 619 23.88 -19.20 6.82
N ALA A 620 23.30 -18.47 7.77
CA ALA A 620 24.04 -17.92 8.90
C ALA A 620 24.59 -19.03 9.83
N ASP A 621 23.77 -20.07 10.02
CA ASP A 621 24.04 -21.22 10.88
C ASP A 621 23.65 -22.49 10.12
N ILE A 622 24.55 -23.47 10.06
CA ILE A 622 24.35 -24.77 9.39
C ILE A 622 23.11 -25.51 9.92
N ASN A 623 22.74 -25.25 11.17
CA ASN A 623 21.57 -25.82 11.84
C ASN A 623 20.28 -25.02 11.61
N SER A 624 20.30 -24.01 10.72
CA SER A 624 19.12 -23.20 10.42
C SER A 624 17.89 -24.06 10.11
N SER A 625 16.78 -23.73 10.79
CA SER A 625 15.45 -24.29 10.59
C SER A 625 14.58 -23.42 9.68
N SER A 626 15.18 -22.49 8.94
CA SER A 626 14.43 -21.62 8.03
C SER A 626 13.69 -22.44 6.97
N SER A 627 12.57 -21.93 6.47
CA SER A 627 11.80 -22.59 5.41
C SER A 627 12.65 -22.93 4.18
N LYS A 628 13.69 -22.14 3.87
CA LYS A 628 14.67 -22.41 2.81
C LYS A 628 15.66 -23.51 3.18
N ALA A 629 16.13 -23.57 4.43
CA ALA A 629 17.02 -24.64 4.91
C ALA A 629 16.28 -25.99 4.99
N VAL A 630 15.04 -26.00 5.47
CA VAL A 630 14.17 -27.19 5.46
C VAL A 630 13.91 -27.65 4.04
N LYS A 631 13.59 -26.73 3.12
CA LYS A 631 13.37 -27.04 1.70
C LYS A 631 14.65 -27.48 0.97
N ALA A 632 15.82 -26.96 1.34
CA ALA A 632 17.09 -27.41 0.80
C ALA A 632 17.40 -28.84 1.27
N LYS A 633 17.19 -29.13 2.56
CA LYS A 633 17.31 -30.49 3.11
C LYS A 633 16.38 -31.48 2.42
N SER A 634 15.11 -31.11 2.21
CA SER A 634 14.14 -32.00 1.53
C SER A 634 14.43 -32.22 0.04
N LEU A 635 15.12 -31.27 -0.61
CA LEU A 635 15.54 -31.37 -2.01
C LEU A 635 16.98 -31.89 -2.19
N GLY A 636 17.68 -32.24 -1.10
CA GLY A 636 19.07 -32.71 -1.14
C GLY A 636 20.09 -31.65 -1.56
N ILE A 637 19.74 -30.37 -1.43
CA ILE A 637 20.60 -29.24 -1.82
C ILE A 637 21.62 -28.99 -0.70
N PRO A 638 22.93 -28.94 -1.01
CA PRO A 638 23.97 -28.74 -0.01
C PRO A 638 23.89 -27.34 0.63
N ILE A 639 24.12 -27.30 1.94
CA ILE A 639 23.99 -26.13 2.79
C ILE A 639 25.37 -25.73 3.30
N PHE A 640 25.70 -24.44 3.21
CA PHE A 640 26.99 -23.87 3.59
C PHE A 640 26.81 -22.64 4.48
N THR A 641 27.75 -22.38 5.38
CA THR A 641 27.94 -21.04 5.93
C THR A 641 28.67 -20.15 4.91
N ILE A 642 28.72 -18.83 5.13
CA ILE A 642 29.50 -17.92 4.26
C ILE A 642 30.97 -18.37 4.18
N GLU A 643 31.57 -18.69 5.33
CA GLU A 643 32.98 -19.07 5.43
C GLU A 643 33.26 -20.37 4.68
N THR A 644 32.42 -21.38 4.86
CA THR A 644 32.57 -22.68 4.18
C THR A 644 32.27 -22.59 2.68
N PHE A 645 31.37 -21.71 2.26
CA PHE A 645 31.11 -21.46 0.84
C PHE A 645 32.27 -20.74 0.15
N LYS A 646 32.93 -19.78 0.82
CA LYS A 646 34.10 -19.07 0.26
C LYS A 646 35.32 -19.97 0.02
N GLN A 647 35.36 -21.15 0.64
CA GLN A 647 36.41 -22.14 0.48
C GLN A 647 36.22 -23.07 -0.74
N LEU A 648 35.02 -23.07 -1.35
CA LEU A 648 34.79 -23.59 -2.71
C LEU A 648 35.42 -22.64 -3.72
#